data_AF-A0A641AEK9-F1
#
_entry.id   AF-A0A641AEK9-F1
#
_cell.length_a   1.000
_cell.length_b   1.000
_cell.length_c   1.000
_cell.angle_alpha   90.00
_cell.angle_beta   90.00
_cell.angle_gamma   90.00
#
_symmetry.space_group_name_H-M   'P 1'
#
loop_
_entity.id
_entity.type
_entity.pdbx_description
1 polymer ?
#
loop_
_entity_poly.entity_id
_entity_poly.type
_entity_poly.pdbx_seq_one_letter_code
_entity_poly.pdbx_strand_id
1 'polypeptide(L)'
;MKHSLKTARSRHFPNPLRLEWAIYSSIVVVAIFLRSYDLASRAMHHDESLHAYYSWELFQGSGLIHNPMLHGPLQMELTSLIFFIFGDTDTTSRLLYVIAGSILVILPIFIKDLLGRYGAISVSILLTISPTMVYFSRFARNDILMAVFTLGLVLAIWKYLLYGHKRYLYVISALLALSFSTKESAYLVVGTLGLYLTALTIYDAFKNSISDSEAKSLSYPNFAWFYAVKISRTIKDCFYTQPYSRPFTLLIILISLTLPQWSAFASIFQNTIFLEWSNMVLASGEGTTNIGMPSHGGKVLAFLIVIGLLMTSAYMGYKWHWKSWFKCALIFYAIWLMAYTTMFTNITGGVQSGIWQSLGYWIVQQGEGRGGQPTQYYLFLIPIYEYLPAIFTTLATFYYIKSREKFNLFLLYWMITTLFIYTVASEKMPWLLVNIALPMIVLGGKFIGDLVSRILLMGKPTMYQFIIFIIPALVFALILFVSKYSSGLEQGLRITIALAMILCILSTSICAVKNYKNLGKNGALIFLFAGAATLFLLLTIRTTIYTNYVHSDIPVEMLVYTQTSPDVHLLHNTIQENYSLDKSGDSDLFVIDQTNGFTWPWSWYLRNHKNVLYPKLNPESYNPHNQAAMVIVHSSNHLAADRALSKDYTAPIRIPHRWWFPEHTYRDLNTLSLINKLVDTRHWNTYLEYWLFRKGVGESIGSEDAYLYTKKDFPKINFGADIYRK
;
A
#
# COMPACT_ATOMS: atom_id res chain seq x y z
N MET A 1 -42.15 -17.21 -60.81
CA MET A 1 -43.08 -17.01 -59.67
C MET A 1 -42.29 -17.27 -58.38
N LYS A 2 -41.41 -16.33 -57.97
CA LYS A 2 -41.60 -15.21 -57.03
C LYS A 2 -41.95 -15.62 -55.58
N HIS A 3 -40.98 -15.34 -54.70
CA HIS A 3 -41.05 -14.97 -53.28
C HIS A 3 -41.49 -15.97 -52.21
N SER A 4 -40.54 -16.33 -51.32
CA SER A 4 -40.59 -15.97 -49.90
C SER A 4 -39.38 -16.56 -49.13
N LEU A 5 -38.26 -15.84 -49.12
CA LEU A 5 -37.22 -16.00 -48.09
C LEU A 5 -37.23 -14.72 -47.24
N LYS A 6 -38.05 -14.74 -46.19
CA LYS A 6 -38.07 -13.74 -45.12
C LYS A 6 -36.76 -13.81 -44.33
N THR A 7 -35.91 -12.81 -44.56
CA THR A 7 -35.17 -12.05 -43.54
C THR A 7 -35.02 -12.70 -42.15
N ALA A 8 -33.93 -13.44 -41.94
CA ALA A 8 -33.35 -13.61 -40.61
C ALA A 8 -32.35 -12.47 -40.40
N ARG A 9 -32.74 -11.48 -39.59
CA ARG A 9 -31.88 -10.36 -39.14
C ARG A 9 -30.52 -10.91 -38.68
N SER A 10 -29.46 -10.55 -39.39
CA SER A 10 -28.09 -10.68 -38.88
C SER A 10 -28.00 -9.86 -37.60
N ARG A 11 -27.91 -10.51 -36.43
CA ARG A 11 -27.55 -9.84 -35.19
C ARG A 11 -26.18 -9.21 -35.42
N HIS A 12 -26.15 -7.88 -35.50
CA HIS A 12 -24.92 -7.08 -35.48
C HIS A 12 -24.23 -7.34 -34.13
N PHE A 13 -23.39 -8.37 -34.05
CA PHE A 13 -22.48 -8.51 -32.93
C PHE A 13 -21.45 -7.38 -33.04
N PRO A 14 -21.23 -6.59 -31.97
CA PRO A 14 -20.21 -5.55 -32.00
C PRO A 14 -18.84 -6.17 -32.29
N ASN A 15 -18.02 -5.46 -33.08
CA ASN A 15 -16.64 -5.86 -33.35
C ASN A 15 -15.93 -6.17 -32.01
N PRO A 16 -15.29 -7.35 -31.85
CA PRO A 16 -14.71 -7.79 -30.57
C PRO A 16 -13.72 -6.78 -29.98
N LEU A 17 -13.05 -5.98 -30.81
CA LEU A 17 -12.17 -4.90 -30.36
C LEU A 17 -12.96 -3.72 -29.76
N ARG A 18 -14.10 -3.35 -30.35
CA ARG A 18 -14.97 -2.27 -29.83
C ARG A 18 -15.55 -2.65 -28.47
N LEU A 19 -15.95 -3.91 -28.30
CA LEU A 19 -16.45 -4.41 -27.02
C LEU A 19 -15.36 -4.41 -25.93
N GLU A 20 -14.12 -4.76 -26.26
CA GLU A 20 -12.99 -4.70 -25.32
C GLU A 20 -12.76 -3.28 -24.79
N TRP A 21 -12.70 -2.30 -25.69
CA TRP A 21 -12.52 -0.90 -25.30
C TRP A 21 -13.71 -0.35 -24.52
N ALA A 22 -14.94 -0.78 -24.84
CA ALA A 22 -16.11 -0.43 -24.04
C ALA A 22 -16.03 -0.99 -22.61
N ILE A 23 -15.55 -2.22 -22.43
CA ILE A 23 -15.30 -2.82 -21.11
C ILE A 23 -14.24 -2.02 -20.35
N TYR A 24 -13.09 -1.73 -20.96
CA TYR A 24 -12.05 -0.92 -20.30
C TYR A 24 -12.53 0.48 -19.95
N SER A 25 -13.29 1.13 -20.84
CA SER A 25 -13.87 2.45 -20.56
C SER A 25 -14.82 2.40 -19.38
N SER A 26 -15.66 1.36 -19.29
CA SER A 26 -16.59 1.16 -18.17
C SER A 26 -15.84 0.94 -16.85
N ILE A 27 -14.78 0.12 -16.88
CA ILE A 27 -13.90 -0.12 -15.73
C ILE A 27 -13.26 1.18 -15.25
N VAL A 28 -12.72 1.99 -16.17
CA VAL A 28 -12.08 3.28 -15.83
C VAL A 28 -13.08 4.26 -15.24
N VAL A 29 -14.28 4.38 -15.82
CA VAL A 29 -15.33 5.25 -15.27
C VAL A 29 -15.71 4.83 -13.85
N VAL A 30 -15.93 3.53 -13.62
CA VAL A 30 -16.22 3.01 -12.27
C VAL A 30 -15.03 3.24 -11.33
N ALA A 31 -13.79 3.05 -11.78
CA ALA A 31 -12.60 3.26 -10.98
C ALA A 31 -12.42 4.71 -10.54
N ILE A 32 -12.64 5.67 -11.46
CA ILE A 32 -12.62 7.11 -11.16
C ILE A 32 -13.76 7.44 -10.20
N PHE A 33 -14.98 6.98 -10.45
CA PHE A 33 -16.13 7.22 -9.57
C PHE A 33 -15.84 6.72 -8.14
N LEU A 34 -15.38 5.47 -7.99
CA LEU A 34 -15.09 4.90 -6.68
C LEU A 34 -13.95 5.61 -5.92
N ARG A 35 -13.10 6.35 -6.62
CA ARG A 35 -11.97 7.07 -6.00
C ARG A 35 -12.29 8.54 -5.75
N SER A 36 -13.16 9.15 -6.55
CA SER A 36 -13.44 10.59 -6.48
C SER A 36 -14.74 10.93 -5.74
N TYR A 37 -15.70 10.00 -5.65
CA TYR A 37 -16.98 10.26 -4.99
C TYR A 37 -16.77 10.55 -3.50
N ASP A 38 -17.28 11.67 -3.01
CA ASP A 38 -17.31 12.03 -1.58
C ASP A 38 -15.93 11.98 -0.90
N LEU A 39 -14.94 12.65 -1.48
CA LEU A 39 -13.56 12.68 -0.95
C LEU A 39 -13.40 13.53 0.31
N ALA A 40 -14.20 14.58 0.48
CA ALA A 40 -14.07 15.53 1.59
C ALA A 40 -14.73 15.05 2.89
N SER A 41 -15.66 14.08 2.84
CA SER A 41 -16.41 13.66 4.03
C SER A 41 -15.52 13.07 5.13
N ARG A 42 -14.45 12.37 4.74
CA ARG A 42 -13.49 11.74 5.65
C ARG A 42 -12.61 12.78 6.33
N ALA A 43 -12.55 12.75 7.66
CA ALA A 43 -11.63 13.59 8.43
C ALA A 43 -10.17 13.39 7.99
N MET A 44 -9.42 14.49 7.85
CA MET A 44 -7.98 14.47 7.60
C MET A 44 -7.25 13.70 8.70
N HIS A 45 -6.62 12.61 8.30
CA HIS A 45 -5.68 11.91 9.15
C HIS A 45 -4.49 12.81 9.49
N HIS A 46 -3.87 12.61 10.65
CA HIS A 46 -2.69 13.37 11.07
C HIS A 46 -1.58 13.37 10.00
N ASP A 47 -1.21 12.20 9.46
CA ASP A 47 -0.27 12.11 8.33
C ASP A 47 -0.75 12.83 7.06
N GLU A 48 -2.04 12.71 6.68
CA GLU A 48 -2.57 13.40 5.50
C GLU A 48 -2.49 14.92 5.66
N SER A 49 -2.83 15.42 6.85
CA SER A 49 -2.82 16.84 7.17
C SER A 49 -1.42 17.45 7.13
N LEU A 50 -0.38 16.68 7.51
CA LEU A 50 1.01 17.07 7.34
C LEU A 50 1.34 17.27 5.86
N HIS A 51 1.04 16.27 5.02
CA HIS A 51 1.31 16.35 3.59
C HIS A 51 0.55 17.49 2.92
N ALA A 52 -0.74 17.66 3.27
CA ALA A 52 -1.56 18.75 2.76
C ALA A 52 -1.00 20.12 3.19
N TYR A 53 -0.64 20.28 4.47
CA TYR A 53 -0.12 21.54 5.01
C TYR A 53 1.21 21.94 4.37
N TYR A 54 2.20 21.05 4.27
CA TYR A 54 3.48 21.39 3.64
C TYR A 54 3.35 21.60 2.12
N SER A 55 2.39 20.96 1.47
CA SER A 55 2.04 21.26 0.06
C SER A 55 1.45 22.66 -0.08
N TRP A 56 0.66 23.08 0.90
CA TRP A 56 0.09 24.42 0.98
C TRP A 56 1.14 25.48 1.29
N GLU A 57 2.09 25.22 2.19
CA GLU A 57 3.22 26.14 2.43
C GLU A 57 4.04 26.39 1.16
N LEU A 58 4.32 25.32 0.39
CA LEU A 58 4.97 25.46 -0.91
C LEU A 58 4.12 26.28 -1.89
N PHE A 59 2.80 26.04 -1.91
CA PHE A 59 1.85 26.77 -2.76
C PHE A 59 1.79 28.26 -2.39
N GLN A 60 1.86 28.61 -1.11
CA GLN A 60 1.90 29.99 -0.61
C GLN A 60 3.25 30.69 -0.82
N GLY A 61 4.27 29.98 -1.29
CA GLY A 61 5.60 30.53 -1.54
C GLY A 61 6.54 30.53 -0.32
N SER A 62 6.18 29.83 0.77
CA SER A 62 7.05 29.65 1.94
C SER A 62 8.21 28.68 1.69
N GLY A 63 8.18 27.96 0.56
CA GLY A 63 9.17 26.95 0.18
C GLY A 63 8.89 25.57 0.79
N LEU A 64 9.73 24.59 0.46
CA LEU A 64 9.67 23.23 0.99
C LEU A 64 11.09 22.76 1.34
N ILE A 65 11.26 22.22 2.54
CA ILE A 65 12.49 21.55 2.97
C ILE A 65 12.16 20.08 3.16
N HIS A 66 12.89 19.20 2.47
CA HIS A 66 12.68 17.77 2.58
C HIS A 66 12.89 17.28 4.02
N ASN A 67 11.90 16.57 4.54
CA ASN A 67 11.94 15.92 5.84
C ASN A 67 11.72 14.40 5.63
N PRO A 68 12.70 13.55 5.96
CA PRO A 68 12.61 12.10 5.70
C PRO A 68 11.46 11.42 6.45
N MET A 69 10.97 12.01 7.56
CA MET A 69 9.77 11.53 8.26
C MET A 69 8.52 11.56 7.37
N LEU A 70 8.46 12.54 6.45
CA LEU A 70 7.35 12.71 5.50
C LEU A 70 7.55 11.93 4.19
N HIS A 71 8.59 11.10 4.12
CA HIS A 71 9.07 10.45 2.90
C HIS A 71 9.49 11.46 1.82
N GLY A 72 9.59 10.99 0.58
CA GLY A 72 10.10 11.76 -0.53
C GLY A 72 9.23 12.97 -0.90
N PRO A 73 9.82 14.03 -1.48
CA PRO A 73 9.15 15.32 -1.67
C PRO A 73 8.15 15.35 -2.83
N LEU A 74 8.16 14.35 -3.71
CA LEU A 74 7.37 14.35 -4.94
C LEU A 74 5.88 14.55 -4.69
N GLN A 75 5.33 13.90 -3.65
CA GLN A 75 3.89 14.02 -3.37
C GLN A 75 3.51 15.44 -2.93
N MET A 76 4.38 16.14 -2.20
CA MET A 76 4.10 17.50 -1.74
C MET A 76 4.17 18.49 -2.89
N GLU A 77 5.16 18.34 -3.77
CA GLU A 77 5.30 19.19 -4.97
C GLU A 77 4.13 19.01 -5.94
N LEU A 78 3.73 17.76 -6.22
CA LEU A 78 2.60 17.49 -7.09
C LEU A 78 1.27 17.95 -6.49
N THR A 79 1.09 17.80 -5.17
CA THR A 79 -0.10 18.29 -4.48
C THR A 79 -0.13 19.82 -4.44
N SER A 80 1.02 20.48 -4.25
CA SER A 80 1.14 21.93 -4.36
C SER A 80 0.76 22.45 -5.75
N LEU A 81 1.17 21.75 -6.82
CA LEU A 81 0.73 22.05 -8.18
C LEU A 81 -0.79 21.88 -8.34
N ILE A 82 -1.39 20.87 -7.71
CA ILE A 82 -2.85 20.69 -7.72
C ILE A 82 -3.53 21.86 -6.99
N PHE A 83 -3.01 22.30 -5.85
CA PHE A 83 -3.53 23.48 -5.15
C PHE A 83 -3.44 24.74 -5.99
N PHE A 84 -2.34 24.92 -6.74
CA PHE A 84 -2.20 26.04 -7.66
C PHE A 84 -3.27 26.05 -8.76
N ILE A 85 -3.67 24.88 -9.28
CA ILE A 85 -4.64 24.78 -10.38
C ILE A 85 -6.09 24.81 -9.88
N PHE A 86 -6.39 24.16 -8.76
CA PHE A 86 -7.76 23.88 -8.32
C PHE A 86 -8.13 24.46 -6.94
N GLY A 87 -7.18 25.10 -6.24
CA GLY A 87 -7.32 25.56 -4.87
C GLY A 87 -6.98 24.49 -3.82
N ASP A 88 -6.75 24.93 -2.59
CA ASP A 88 -6.40 24.11 -1.44
C ASP A 88 -7.66 23.69 -0.65
N THR A 89 -8.10 22.45 -0.84
CA THR A 89 -9.27 21.87 -0.18
C THR A 89 -8.98 20.42 0.22
N ASP A 90 -9.80 19.86 1.08
CA ASP A 90 -9.71 18.44 1.46
C ASP A 90 -9.88 17.48 0.27
N THR A 91 -10.64 17.91 -0.74
CA THR A 91 -10.80 17.14 -1.98
C THR A 91 -9.54 17.20 -2.83
N THR A 92 -8.98 18.40 -3.02
CA THR A 92 -7.81 18.60 -3.89
C THR A 92 -6.54 18.03 -3.28
N SER A 93 -6.41 17.96 -1.96
CA SER A 93 -5.26 17.32 -1.29
C SER A 93 -5.21 15.81 -1.53
N ARG A 94 -6.36 15.18 -1.81
CA ARG A 94 -6.47 13.75 -2.12
C ARG A 94 -6.47 13.45 -3.63
N LEU A 95 -6.55 14.46 -4.49
CA LEU A 95 -6.74 14.29 -5.93
C LEU A 95 -5.56 13.59 -6.63
N LEU A 96 -4.32 13.83 -6.18
CA LEU A 96 -3.13 13.15 -6.71
C LEU A 96 -3.26 11.63 -6.62
N TYR A 97 -3.75 11.15 -5.48
CA TYR A 97 -3.87 9.74 -5.14
C TYR A 97 -5.03 9.08 -5.89
N VAL A 98 -6.10 9.84 -6.15
CA VAL A 98 -7.20 9.42 -7.03
C VAL A 98 -6.71 9.21 -8.45
N ILE A 99 -5.96 10.18 -9.00
CA ILE A 99 -5.39 10.09 -10.33
C ILE A 99 -4.46 8.88 -10.43
N ALA A 100 -3.57 8.70 -9.45
CA ALA A 100 -2.66 7.56 -9.41
C ALA A 100 -3.40 6.21 -9.32
N GLY A 101 -4.37 6.10 -8.42
CA GLY A 101 -5.21 4.91 -8.28
C GLY A 101 -5.99 4.56 -9.54
N SER A 102 -6.49 5.56 -10.28
CA SER A 102 -7.15 5.37 -11.57
C SER A 102 -6.18 4.97 -12.67
N ILE A 103 -4.97 5.54 -12.70
CA ILE A 103 -3.90 5.12 -13.64
C ILE A 103 -3.52 3.65 -13.39
N LEU A 104 -3.41 3.24 -12.12
CA LEU A 104 -3.08 1.86 -11.75
C LEU A 104 -4.02 0.84 -12.40
N VAL A 105 -5.33 1.16 -12.47
CA VAL A 105 -6.37 0.32 -13.11
C VAL A 105 -6.18 0.20 -14.63
N ILE A 106 -5.56 1.18 -15.28
CA ILE A 106 -5.34 1.21 -16.74
C ILE A 106 -4.09 0.41 -17.13
N LEU A 107 -3.07 0.38 -16.27
CA LEU A 107 -1.78 -0.25 -16.55
C LEU A 107 -1.83 -1.69 -17.09
N PRO A 108 -2.74 -2.59 -16.63
CA PRO A 108 -2.83 -3.96 -17.15
C PRO A 108 -3.08 -4.06 -18.66
N ILE A 109 -3.68 -3.04 -19.29
CA ILE A 109 -3.91 -3.00 -20.75
C ILE A 109 -2.59 -3.12 -21.52
N PHE A 110 -1.53 -2.49 -21.01
CA PHE A 110 -0.24 -2.42 -21.67
C PHE A 110 0.59 -3.71 -21.54
N ILE A 111 0.22 -4.62 -20.64
CA ILE A 111 0.89 -5.92 -20.44
C ILE A 111 -0.01 -7.11 -20.83
N LYS A 112 -1.06 -6.86 -21.63
CA LYS A 112 -2.04 -7.86 -22.08
C LYS A 112 -1.46 -8.99 -22.91
N ASP A 113 -0.31 -8.78 -23.55
CA ASP A 113 0.48 -9.79 -24.26
C ASP A 113 1.03 -10.89 -23.34
N LEU A 114 1.20 -10.59 -22.05
CA LEU A 114 1.65 -11.55 -21.04
C LEU A 114 0.50 -12.05 -20.14
N LEU A 115 -0.45 -11.17 -19.81
CA LEU A 115 -1.62 -11.54 -19.00
C LEU A 115 -2.70 -12.28 -19.81
N GLY A 116 -2.72 -12.12 -21.13
CA GLY A 116 -3.86 -12.44 -21.97
C GLY A 116 -4.97 -11.39 -21.85
N ARG A 117 -5.89 -11.37 -22.83
CA ARG A 117 -7.00 -10.41 -22.91
C ARG A 117 -7.87 -10.41 -21.65
N TYR A 118 -8.38 -11.58 -21.27
CA TYR A 118 -9.24 -11.71 -20.09
C TYR A 118 -8.45 -11.55 -18.78
N GLY A 119 -7.16 -11.86 -18.77
CA GLY A 119 -6.30 -11.61 -17.61
C GLY A 119 -6.13 -10.13 -17.34
N ALA A 120 -5.82 -9.33 -18.36
CA ALA A 120 -5.71 -7.88 -18.23
C ALA A 120 -7.04 -7.23 -17.77
N ILE A 121 -8.19 -7.68 -18.32
CA ILE A 121 -9.52 -7.23 -17.86
C ILE A 121 -9.74 -7.60 -16.40
N SER A 122 -9.44 -8.85 -16.02
CA SER A 122 -9.65 -9.35 -14.65
C SER A 122 -8.78 -8.60 -13.63
N VAL A 123 -7.50 -8.36 -13.93
CA VAL A 123 -6.61 -7.54 -13.09
C VAL A 123 -7.17 -6.11 -12.95
N SER A 124 -7.65 -5.51 -14.05
CA SER A 124 -8.22 -4.15 -14.01
C SER A 124 -9.49 -4.08 -13.14
N ILE A 125 -10.36 -5.10 -13.22
CA ILE A 125 -11.56 -5.22 -12.37
C ILE A 125 -11.14 -5.35 -10.91
N LEU A 126 -10.21 -6.26 -10.58
CA LEU A 126 -9.75 -6.46 -9.21
C LEU A 126 -9.12 -5.20 -8.61
N LEU A 127 -8.29 -4.47 -9.37
CA LEU A 127 -7.73 -3.18 -8.94
C LEU A 127 -8.81 -2.10 -8.76
N THR A 128 -9.89 -2.17 -9.55
CA THR A 128 -11.00 -1.21 -9.46
C THR A 128 -11.77 -1.37 -8.15
N ILE A 129 -12.01 -2.61 -7.73
CA ILE A 129 -12.89 -2.94 -6.61
C ILE A 129 -12.17 -3.37 -5.34
N SER A 130 -10.84 -3.57 -5.33
CA SER A 130 -10.11 -3.99 -4.12
C SER A 130 -10.31 -2.97 -2.99
N PRO A 131 -10.77 -3.39 -1.78
CA PRO A 131 -10.98 -2.48 -0.66
C PRO A 131 -9.71 -1.70 -0.32
N THR A 132 -8.56 -2.37 -0.31
CA THR A 132 -7.27 -1.75 0.00
C THR A 132 -6.85 -0.75 -1.08
N MET A 133 -6.98 -1.13 -2.37
CA MET A 133 -6.60 -0.23 -3.47
C MET A 133 -7.47 1.00 -3.53
N VAL A 134 -8.78 0.89 -3.29
CA VAL A 134 -9.68 2.05 -3.27
C VAL A 134 -9.39 2.93 -2.06
N TYR A 135 -9.17 2.35 -0.87
CA TYR A 135 -8.93 3.10 0.37
C TYR A 135 -7.67 3.96 0.27
N PHE A 136 -6.55 3.37 -0.15
CA PHE A 136 -5.31 4.11 -0.31
C PHE A 136 -5.23 4.97 -1.60
N SER A 137 -6.21 4.87 -2.50
CA SER A 137 -6.40 5.85 -3.58
C SER A 137 -7.20 7.08 -3.13
N ARG A 138 -7.88 7.01 -1.98
CA ARG A 138 -8.69 8.09 -1.39
C ARG A 138 -8.00 8.73 -0.18
N PHE A 139 -6.74 8.38 0.04
CA PHE A 139 -5.97 8.73 1.23
C PHE A 139 -4.65 9.35 0.80
N ALA A 140 -4.33 10.54 1.32
CA ALA A 140 -3.15 11.29 0.92
C ALA A 140 -1.86 10.70 1.49
N ARG A 141 -1.45 9.53 0.96
CA ARG A 141 -0.25 8.78 1.36
C ARG A 141 0.42 8.11 0.17
N ASN A 142 1.74 8.01 0.23
CA ASN A 142 2.62 7.55 -0.86
C ASN A 142 2.35 6.15 -1.43
N ASP A 143 1.67 5.26 -0.72
CA ASP A 143 1.60 3.83 -1.07
C ASP A 143 0.94 3.55 -2.43
N ILE A 144 -0.08 4.32 -2.81
CA ILE A 144 -0.72 4.13 -4.13
C ILE A 144 0.16 4.65 -5.28
N LEU A 145 0.95 5.70 -5.05
CA LEU A 145 1.96 6.18 -6.01
C LEU A 145 3.01 5.09 -6.25
N MET A 146 3.50 4.48 -5.17
CA MET A 146 4.42 3.36 -5.24
C MET A 146 3.84 2.14 -5.97
N ALA A 147 2.54 1.86 -5.82
CA ALA A 147 1.88 0.80 -6.57
C ALA A 147 1.89 1.05 -8.09
N VAL A 148 1.62 2.29 -8.51
CA VAL A 148 1.70 2.72 -9.94
C VAL A 148 3.12 2.54 -10.46
N PHE A 149 4.12 3.05 -9.74
CA PHE A 149 5.51 2.95 -10.20
C PHE A 149 6.00 1.50 -10.22
N THR A 150 5.62 0.69 -9.24
CA THR A 150 6.00 -0.73 -9.17
C THR A 150 5.39 -1.52 -10.33
N LEU A 151 4.09 -1.38 -10.60
CA LEU A 151 3.46 -2.06 -11.73
C LEU A 151 4.00 -1.55 -13.07
N GLY A 152 4.25 -0.24 -13.17
CA GLY A 152 4.92 0.38 -14.32
C GLY A 152 6.32 -0.18 -14.56
N LEU A 153 7.11 -0.39 -13.50
CA LEU A 153 8.44 -0.99 -13.57
C LEU A 153 8.37 -2.44 -14.04
N VAL A 154 7.46 -3.24 -13.45
CA VAL A 154 7.22 -4.62 -13.88
C VAL A 154 6.85 -4.67 -15.36
N LEU A 155 5.94 -3.81 -15.80
CA LEU A 155 5.55 -3.70 -17.21
C LEU A 155 6.74 -3.36 -18.10
N ALA A 156 7.49 -2.31 -17.79
CA ALA A 156 8.61 -1.85 -18.61
C ALA A 156 9.74 -2.90 -18.67
N ILE A 157 10.04 -3.55 -17.55
CA ILE A 157 10.99 -4.67 -17.45
C ILE A 157 10.57 -5.81 -18.37
N TRP A 158 9.33 -6.27 -18.27
CA TRP A 158 8.84 -7.37 -19.07
C TRP A 158 8.75 -7.04 -20.55
N LYS A 159 8.35 -5.81 -20.90
CA LYS A 159 8.41 -5.33 -22.28
C LYS A 159 9.83 -5.28 -22.83
N TYR A 160 10.81 -4.89 -22.02
CA TYR A 160 12.21 -4.96 -22.43
C TYR A 160 12.68 -6.42 -22.62
N LEU A 161 12.33 -7.32 -21.70
CA LEU A 161 12.66 -8.73 -21.80
C LEU A 161 12.10 -9.36 -23.09
N LEU A 162 10.88 -8.99 -23.49
CA LEU A 162 10.23 -9.49 -24.71
C LEU A 162 10.78 -8.86 -26.00
N TYR A 163 10.89 -7.53 -26.05
CA TYR A 163 11.14 -6.81 -27.32
C TYR A 163 12.57 -6.26 -27.44
N GLY A 164 13.28 -6.03 -26.34
CA GLY A 164 14.64 -5.49 -26.32
C GLY A 164 14.77 -4.01 -26.71
N HIS A 165 13.66 -3.27 -26.81
CA HIS A 165 13.71 -1.85 -27.21
C HIS A 165 14.23 -0.94 -26.09
N LYS A 166 15.23 -0.11 -26.42
CA LYS A 166 15.89 0.82 -25.48
C LYS A 166 14.95 1.82 -24.80
N ARG A 167 13.81 2.16 -25.42
CA ARG A 167 12.80 3.06 -24.82
C ARG A 167 12.34 2.59 -23.44
N TYR A 168 12.27 1.28 -23.21
CA TYR A 168 11.86 0.74 -21.92
C TYR A 168 12.93 0.95 -20.84
N LEU A 169 14.21 1.03 -21.21
CA LEU A 169 15.27 1.39 -20.26
C LEU A 169 15.08 2.83 -19.77
N TYR A 170 14.70 3.76 -20.65
CA TYR A 170 14.42 5.15 -20.30
C TYR A 170 13.18 5.28 -19.40
N VAL A 171 12.12 4.53 -19.69
CA VAL A 171 10.92 4.45 -18.84
C VAL A 171 11.27 3.88 -17.46
N ILE A 172 12.09 2.82 -17.39
CA ILE A 172 12.56 2.26 -16.12
C ILE A 172 13.34 3.32 -15.33
N SER A 173 14.25 4.06 -15.96
CA SER A 173 15.00 5.13 -15.29
C SER A 173 14.08 6.22 -14.72
N ALA A 174 13.07 6.65 -15.46
CA ALA A 174 12.10 7.63 -14.97
C ALA A 174 11.27 7.09 -13.80
N LEU A 175 10.75 5.86 -13.91
CA LEU A 175 9.96 5.24 -12.84
C LEU A 175 10.77 4.96 -11.58
N LEU A 176 12.07 4.61 -11.71
CA LEU A 176 12.97 4.48 -10.58
C LEU A 176 13.13 5.85 -9.90
N ALA A 177 13.42 6.91 -10.64
CA ALA A 177 13.56 8.24 -10.04
C ALA A 177 12.29 8.68 -9.30
N LEU A 178 11.12 8.51 -9.92
CA LEU A 178 9.83 8.80 -9.29
C LEU A 178 9.62 7.98 -8.02
N SER A 179 9.97 6.69 -8.02
CA SER A 179 9.89 5.81 -6.84
C SER A 179 10.78 6.32 -5.70
N PHE A 180 12.05 6.63 -5.98
CA PHE A 180 13.01 7.13 -4.98
C PHE A 180 12.67 8.54 -4.47
N SER A 181 11.95 9.34 -5.25
CA SER A 181 11.43 10.65 -4.84
C SER A 181 10.09 10.57 -4.11
N THR A 182 9.53 9.37 -3.92
CA THR A 182 8.22 9.15 -3.29
C THR A 182 8.34 8.44 -1.94
N LYS A 183 8.95 7.25 -1.90
CA LYS A 183 9.00 6.44 -0.68
C LYS A 183 10.16 5.46 -0.67
N GLU A 184 10.66 5.18 0.52
CA GLU A 184 11.77 4.26 0.78
C GLU A 184 11.40 2.78 0.55
N SER A 185 10.12 2.46 0.32
CA SER A 185 9.76 1.14 -0.26
C SER A 185 10.38 0.93 -1.65
N ALA A 186 10.86 1.98 -2.33
CA ALA A 186 11.65 1.88 -3.56
C ALA A 186 12.87 0.96 -3.40
N TYR A 187 13.54 0.98 -2.24
CA TYR A 187 14.68 0.10 -1.94
C TYR A 187 14.25 -1.39 -1.95
N LEU A 188 13.09 -1.70 -1.38
CA LEU A 188 12.53 -3.05 -1.36
C LEU A 188 12.10 -3.53 -2.76
N VAL A 189 11.51 -2.63 -3.56
CA VAL A 189 11.14 -2.92 -4.95
C VAL A 189 12.37 -3.21 -5.79
N VAL A 190 13.41 -2.37 -5.69
CA VAL A 190 14.70 -2.57 -6.39
C VAL A 190 15.37 -3.86 -5.95
N GLY A 191 15.41 -4.17 -4.65
CA GLY A 191 15.97 -5.42 -4.14
C GLY A 191 15.24 -6.65 -4.66
N THR A 192 13.89 -6.62 -4.67
CA THR A 192 13.05 -7.72 -5.16
C THR A 192 13.24 -7.94 -6.67
N LEU A 193 13.19 -6.89 -7.48
CA LEU A 193 13.37 -7.01 -8.93
C LEU A 193 14.82 -7.37 -9.28
N GLY A 194 15.80 -6.82 -8.56
CA GLY A 194 17.22 -7.10 -8.74
C GLY A 194 17.56 -8.56 -8.43
N LEU A 195 17.00 -9.12 -7.36
CA LEU A 195 17.18 -10.53 -7.01
C LEU A 195 16.62 -11.45 -8.11
N TYR A 196 15.43 -11.15 -8.64
CA TYR A 196 14.86 -11.90 -9.78
C TYR A 196 15.74 -11.82 -11.04
N LEU A 197 16.18 -10.62 -11.41
CA LEU A 197 17.03 -10.41 -12.59
C LEU A 197 18.40 -11.05 -12.43
N THR A 198 18.93 -11.11 -11.21
CA THR A 198 20.17 -11.85 -10.88
C THR A 198 19.97 -13.34 -11.12
N ALA A 199 18.90 -13.93 -10.56
CA ALA A 199 18.56 -15.33 -10.77
C ALA A 199 18.36 -15.68 -12.26
N LEU A 200 17.66 -14.81 -13.01
CA LEU A 200 17.50 -14.98 -14.46
C LEU A 200 18.82 -14.89 -15.23
N THR A 201 19.68 -13.94 -14.87
CA THR A 201 21.00 -13.76 -15.53
C THR A 201 21.87 -15.00 -15.31
N ILE A 202 21.92 -15.50 -14.08
CA ILE A 202 22.64 -16.73 -13.73
C ILE A 202 22.05 -17.93 -14.47
N TYR A 203 20.72 -18.07 -14.48
CA TYR A 203 20.04 -19.16 -15.17
C TYR A 203 20.32 -19.18 -16.67
N ASP A 204 20.17 -18.04 -17.36
CA ASP A 204 20.39 -17.95 -18.80
C ASP A 204 21.88 -18.21 -19.15
N ALA A 205 22.82 -17.83 -18.28
CA ALA A 205 24.23 -18.12 -18.48
C ALA A 205 24.59 -19.60 -18.21
N PHE A 206 24.05 -20.21 -17.15
CA PHE A 206 24.28 -21.62 -16.86
C PHE A 206 23.65 -22.57 -17.87
N LYS A 207 22.52 -22.20 -18.47
CA LYS A 207 21.89 -22.99 -19.54
C LYS A 207 22.87 -23.35 -20.67
N ASN A 208 23.85 -22.49 -20.94
CA ASN A 208 24.81 -22.66 -22.04
C ASN A 208 26.13 -23.34 -21.62
N SER A 209 26.33 -23.65 -20.34
CA SER A 209 27.65 -24.04 -19.76
C SER A 209 27.70 -25.45 -19.16
N ILE A 210 26.62 -26.25 -19.19
CA ILE A 210 26.59 -27.52 -18.47
C ILE A 210 27.24 -28.64 -19.28
N SER A 211 28.45 -29.05 -18.87
CA SER A 211 28.82 -30.47 -18.82
C SER A 211 28.74 -30.90 -17.34
N ASP A 212 27.91 -31.91 -17.06
CA ASP A 212 27.37 -32.22 -15.73
C ASP A 212 28.23 -33.23 -14.93
N SER A 213 29.50 -33.43 -15.32
CA SER A 213 30.34 -34.52 -14.77
C SER A 213 31.15 -34.15 -13.53
N GLU A 214 31.48 -32.87 -13.30
CA GLU A 214 32.38 -32.46 -12.20
C GLU A 214 31.67 -32.11 -10.88
N ALA A 215 30.38 -31.76 -10.90
CA ALA A 215 29.69 -31.25 -9.70
C ALA A 215 29.22 -32.34 -8.72
N LYS A 216 29.12 -33.60 -9.15
CA LYS A 216 28.54 -34.69 -8.34
C LYS A 216 29.49 -35.29 -7.30
N SER A 217 30.79 -34.95 -7.32
CA SER A 217 31.81 -35.53 -6.44
C SER A 217 32.29 -34.60 -5.31
N LEU A 218 31.72 -33.39 -5.19
CA LEU A 218 32.16 -32.38 -4.22
C LEU A 218 31.42 -32.51 -2.88
N SER A 219 32.14 -32.27 -1.77
CA SER A 219 31.54 -32.08 -0.44
C SER A 219 30.66 -30.82 -0.41
N TYR A 220 29.66 -30.74 0.49
CA TYR A 220 28.73 -29.60 0.57
C TYR A 220 29.41 -28.21 0.63
N PRO A 221 30.49 -27.99 1.42
CA PRO A 221 31.20 -26.70 1.43
C PRO A 221 31.91 -26.41 0.11
N ASN A 222 32.56 -27.41 -0.48
CA ASN A 222 33.27 -27.27 -1.76
C ASN A 222 32.28 -27.08 -2.92
N PHE A 223 31.09 -27.67 -2.84
CA PHE A 223 29.98 -27.45 -3.75
C PHE A 223 29.50 -26.00 -3.69
N ALA A 224 29.26 -25.46 -2.49
CA ALA A 224 28.87 -24.07 -2.33
C ALA A 224 29.93 -23.09 -2.86
N TRP A 225 31.21 -23.33 -2.54
CA TRP A 225 32.32 -22.52 -3.04
C TRP A 225 32.48 -22.62 -4.56
N PHE A 226 32.39 -23.82 -5.13
CA PHE A 226 32.44 -24.04 -6.59
C PHE A 226 31.38 -23.22 -7.31
N TYR A 227 30.12 -23.29 -6.86
CA TYR A 227 29.04 -22.50 -7.44
C TYR A 227 29.20 -21.00 -7.20
N ALA A 228 29.69 -20.55 -6.03
CA ALA A 228 29.97 -19.14 -5.76
C ALA A 228 31.02 -18.57 -6.73
N VAL A 229 32.14 -19.28 -6.93
CA VAL A 229 33.18 -18.90 -7.90
C VAL A 229 32.62 -18.92 -9.31
N LYS A 230 31.82 -19.94 -9.68
CA LYS A 230 31.22 -20.04 -11.02
C LYS A 230 30.23 -18.91 -11.29
N ILE A 231 29.38 -18.55 -10.33
CA ILE A 231 28.46 -17.41 -10.40
C ILE A 231 29.26 -16.11 -10.56
N SER A 232 30.29 -15.90 -9.74
CA SER A 232 31.13 -14.70 -9.80
C SER A 232 31.82 -14.55 -11.16
N ARG A 233 32.42 -15.63 -11.69
CA ARG A 233 32.98 -15.66 -13.04
C ARG A 233 31.91 -15.36 -14.10
N THR A 234 30.75 -15.98 -14.00
CA THR A 234 29.63 -15.77 -14.93
C THR A 234 29.19 -14.30 -14.97
N ILE A 235 29.04 -13.66 -13.81
CA ILE A 235 28.67 -12.23 -13.73
C ILE A 235 29.79 -11.36 -14.34
N LYS A 236 31.05 -11.68 -14.07
CA LYS A 236 32.19 -10.99 -14.67
C LYS A 236 32.19 -11.14 -16.19
N ASP A 237 31.98 -12.35 -16.70
CA ASP A 237 31.96 -12.67 -18.13
C ASP A 237 30.78 -11.97 -18.84
N CYS A 238 29.67 -11.73 -18.15
CA CYS A 238 28.55 -10.95 -18.69
C CYS A 238 28.95 -9.52 -19.08
N PHE A 239 29.98 -8.92 -18.46
CA PHE A 239 30.47 -7.59 -18.88
C PHE A 239 31.27 -7.62 -20.19
N TYR A 240 31.84 -8.78 -20.54
CA TYR A 240 32.73 -8.94 -21.69
C TYR A 240 32.07 -9.67 -22.87
N THR A 241 30.98 -10.39 -22.63
CA THR A 241 30.26 -11.16 -23.65
C THR A 241 29.24 -10.29 -24.39
N GLN A 242 29.47 -10.11 -25.70
CA GLN A 242 28.57 -9.39 -26.61
C GLN A 242 27.86 -10.37 -27.56
N PRO A 243 26.55 -10.18 -27.85
CA PRO A 243 25.67 -9.14 -27.32
C PRO A 243 25.23 -9.42 -25.87
N TYR A 244 25.12 -8.38 -25.05
CA TYR A 244 24.64 -8.49 -23.68
C TYR A 244 23.26 -9.15 -23.60
N SER A 245 23.07 -10.04 -22.62
CA SER A 245 21.75 -10.61 -22.33
C SER A 245 20.78 -9.52 -21.84
N ARG A 246 19.49 -9.69 -22.17
CA ARG A 246 18.45 -8.74 -21.76
C ARG A 246 18.28 -8.68 -20.23
N PRO A 247 18.25 -9.80 -19.48
CA PRO A 247 18.20 -9.76 -18.01
C PRO A 247 19.41 -9.04 -17.40
N PHE A 248 20.62 -9.30 -17.92
CA PHE A 248 21.83 -8.63 -17.44
C PHE A 248 21.78 -7.12 -17.70
N THR A 249 21.32 -6.70 -18.88
CA THR A 249 21.16 -5.27 -19.20
C THR A 249 20.24 -4.56 -18.19
N LEU A 250 19.11 -5.18 -17.86
CA LEU A 250 18.18 -4.64 -16.87
C LEU A 250 18.79 -4.62 -15.46
N LEU A 251 19.49 -5.69 -15.08
CA LEU A 251 20.17 -5.79 -13.79
C LEU A 251 21.20 -4.67 -13.62
N ILE A 252 22.03 -4.42 -14.64
CA ILE A 252 23.03 -3.37 -14.63
C ILE A 252 22.40 -1.99 -14.55
N ILE A 253 21.34 -1.72 -15.33
CA ILE A 253 20.60 -0.45 -15.25
C ILE A 253 20.02 -0.25 -13.85
N LEU A 254 19.36 -1.27 -13.30
CA LEU A 254 18.70 -1.21 -12.00
C LEU A 254 19.70 -0.95 -10.85
N ILE A 255 20.82 -1.70 -10.83
CA ILE A 255 21.84 -1.57 -9.79
C ILE A 255 22.61 -0.26 -9.96
N SER A 256 23.18 -0.01 -11.14
CA SER A 256 24.08 1.14 -11.30
C SER A 256 23.38 2.48 -11.06
N LEU A 257 22.16 2.68 -11.57
CA LEU A 257 21.45 3.96 -11.39
C LEU A 257 21.07 4.23 -9.93
N THR A 258 20.74 3.18 -9.18
CA THR A 258 20.25 3.34 -7.81
C THR A 258 21.37 3.25 -6.78
N LEU A 259 22.55 2.73 -7.14
CA LEU A 259 23.66 2.46 -6.23
C LEU A 259 24.00 3.64 -5.29
N PRO A 260 24.09 4.91 -5.74
CA PRO A 260 24.36 6.03 -4.84
C PRO A 260 23.24 6.31 -3.83
N GLN A 261 21.99 5.93 -4.12
CA GLN A 261 20.88 6.07 -3.18
C GLN A 261 21.01 5.11 -1.99
N TRP A 262 21.83 4.05 -2.11
CA TRP A 262 22.09 3.10 -1.03
C TRP A 262 23.20 3.55 -0.06
N SER A 263 23.75 4.76 -0.22
CA SER A 263 24.92 5.24 0.54
C SER A 263 24.75 5.09 2.05
N ALA A 264 23.59 5.47 2.59
CA ALA A 264 23.33 5.41 4.02
C ALA A 264 23.23 3.98 4.56
N PHE A 265 23.11 2.94 3.72
CA PHE A 265 23.15 1.54 4.14
C PHE A 265 24.46 1.18 4.85
N ALA A 266 25.54 1.91 4.57
CA ALA A 266 26.81 1.76 5.27
C ALA A 266 26.70 2.02 6.79
N SER A 267 25.69 2.77 7.26
CA SER A 267 25.49 3.04 8.68
C SER A 267 25.17 1.78 9.49
N ILE A 268 24.68 0.70 8.87
CA ILE A 268 24.47 -0.59 9.55
C ILE A 268 25.78 -1.13 10.13
N PHE A 269 26.93 -0.79 9.53
CA PHE A 269 28.23 -1.21 10.01
C PHE A 269 28.81 -0.32 11.12
N GLN A 270 28.15 0.80 11.47
CA GLN A 270 28.71 1.77 12.43
C GLN A 270 28.92 1.19 13.83
N ASN A 271 28.06 0.25 14.25
CA ASN A 271 28.13 -0.44 15.55
C ASN A 271 28.87 -1.79 15.45
N THR A 272 29.74 -1.98 14.46
CA THR A 272 30.54 -3.20 14.32
C THR A 272 31.96 -2.96 14.79
N ILE A 273 32.67 -4.06 15.12
CA ILE A 273 34.06 -4.02 15.59
C ILE A 273 35.01 -3.23 14.68
N PHE A 274 34.65 -3.07 13.40
CA PHE A 274 35.43 -2.31 12.43
C PHE A 274 35.32 -0.79 12.56
N LEU A 275 34.20 -0.26 13.07
CA LEU A 275 33.91 1.18 13.12
C LEU A 275 33.62 1.70 14.52
N GLU A 276 33.25 0.85 15.46
CA GLU A 276 32.88 1.24 16.83
C GLU A 276 34.03 2.00 17.54
N TRP A 277 35.27 1.58 17.34
CA TRP A 277 36.47 2.24 17.90
C TRP A 277 36.74 3.64 17.33
N SER A 278 36.18 3.97 16.16
CA SER A 278 36.46 5.22 15.45
C SER A 278 35.64 6.41 15.97
N ASN A 279 34.63 6.15 16.81
CA ASN A 279 33.65 7.13 17.29
C ASN A 279 32.99 7.94 16.16
N MET A 280 32.92 7.37 14.95
CA MET A 280 32.29 7.99 13.79
C MET A 280 30.80 7.65 13.75
N VAL A 281 29.95 8.67 13.66
CA VAL A 281 28.50 8.51 13.57
C VAL A 281 28.06 8.69 12.12
N LEU A 282 27.62 7.60 11.48
CA LEU A 282 27.14 7.60 10.09
C LEU A 282 25.62 7.84 10.00
N ALA A 283 24.86 7.39 11.00
CA ALA A 283 23.45 7.70 11.18
C ALA A 283 23.19 8.10 12.63
N SER A 284 22.81 9.36 12.84
CA SER A 284 22.46 9.90 14.15
C SER A 284 21.15 9.30 14.65
N GLY A 285 21.12 8.89 15.92
CA GLY A 285 19.96 8.25 16.55
C GLY A 285 18.83 9.22 16.91
N GLU A 286 17.80 8.68 17.56
CA GLU A 286 16.67 9.46 18.07
C GLU A 286 17.09 10.50 19.12
N GLY A 287 16.33 11.59 19.22
CA GLY A 287 16.64 12.72 20.12
C GLY A 287 17.66 13.73 19.59
N THR A 288 18.24 13.49 18.42
CA THR A 288 19.07 14.47 17.70
C THR A 288 18.23 15.32 16.74
N THR A 289 18.72 16.51 16.39
CA THR A 289 17.99 17.43 15.47
C THR A 289 17.89 16.90 14.03
N ASN A 290 18.81 16.03 13.61
CA ASN A 290 18.87 15.48 12.25
C ASN A 290 19.04 13.95 12.29
N ILE A 291 17.96 13.25 12.65
CA ILE A 291 17.93 11.77 12.69
C ILE A 291 18.35 11.21 11.32
N GLY A 292 19.20 10.19 11.34
CA GLY A 292 19.70 9.52 10.14
C GLY A 292 20.86 10.21 9.41
N MET A 293 21.23 11.44 9.81
CA MET A 293 22.39 12.14 9.22
C MET A 293 23.71 11.74 9.85
N PRO A 294 24.84 11.82 9.11
CA PRO A 294 26.16 11.61 9.67
C PRO A 294 26.59 12.84 10.48
N SER A 295 27.36 12.62 11.56
CA SER A 295 27.88 13.70 12.41
C SER A 295 29.40 13.60 12.58
N HIS A 296 30.03 14.70 12.97
CA HIS A 296 31.48 14.79 13.24
C HIS A 296 32.34 14.21 12.08
N GLY A 297 33.28 13.30 12.38
CA GLY A 297 34.12 12.62 11.39
C GLY A 297 33.33 11.72 10.42
N GLY A 298 32.14 11.27 10.81
CA GLY A 298 31.25 10.48 9.95
C GLY A 298 30.82 11.23 8.69
N LYS A 299 30.80 12.57 8.70
CA LYS A 299 30.49 13.38 7.50
C LYS A 299 31.51 13.18 6.37
N VAL A 300 32.80 13.08 6.71
CA VAL A 300 33.86 12.86 5.71
C VAL A 300 33.74 11.46 5.13
N LEU A 301 33.56 10.46 5.98
CA LEU A 301 33.38 9.07 5.53
C LEU A 301 32.12 8.93 4.66
N ALA A 302 31.00 9.55 5.06
CA ALA A 302 29.78 9.59 4.28
C ALA A 302 29.99 10.20 2.88
N PHE A 303 30.69 11.34 2.80
CA PHE A 303 31.04 11.96 1.53
C PHE A 303 31.89 11.04 0.64
N LEU A 304 32.92 10.40 1.21
CA LEU A 304 33.77 9.45 0.48
C LEU A 304 32.98 8.23 -0.02
N ILE A 305 32.04 7.71 0.78
CA ILE A 305 31.14 6.62 0.38
C ILE A 305 30.27 7.05 -0.80
N VAL A 306 29.61 8.20 -0.71
CA VAL A 306 28.73 8.71 -1.78
C VAL A 306 29.51 8.88 -3.09
N ILE A 307 30.68 9.52 -3.04
CA ILE A 307 31.52 9.71 -4.23
C ILE A 307 32.04 8.38 -4.76
N GLY A 308 32.46 7.45 -3.89
CA GLY A 308 32.88 6.10 -4.28
C GLY A 308 31.78 5.32 -4.99
N LEU A 309 30.54 5.38 -4.49
CA LEU A 309 29.38 4.73 -5.11
C LEU A 309 28.97 5.40 -6.43
N LEU A 310 29.07 6.73 -6.53
CA LEU A 310 28.86 7.46 -7.79
C LEU A 310 29.89 7.07 -8.86
N MET A 311 31.18 7.01 -8.50
CA MET A 311 32.23 6.58 -9.41
C MET A 311 32.04 5.11 -9.84
N THR A 312 31.67 4.24 -8.90
CA THR A 312 31.39 2.82 -9.19
C THR A 312 30.20 2.68 -10.13
N SER A 313 29.13 3.44 -9.90
CA SER A 313 27.96 3.50 -10.76
C SER A 313 28.33 3.90 -12.20
N ALA A 314 29.09 4.99 -12.35
CA ALA A 314 29.57 5.46 -13.65
C ALA A 314 30.51 4.45 -14.33
N TYR A 315 31.39 3.81 -13.57
CA TYR A 315 32.29 2.77 -14.08
C TYR A 315 31.53 1.54 -14.59
N MET A 316 30.52 1.06 -13.86
CA MET A 316 29.63 -0.02 -14.31
C MET A 316 28.93 0.36 -15.63
N GLY A 317 28.42 1.59 -15.70
CA GLY A 317 27.79 2.14 -16.90
C GLY A 317 28.73 2.22 -18.11
N TYR A 318 29.96 2.67 -17.88
CA TYR A 318 31.03 2.72 -18.88
C TYR A 318 31.40 1.34 -19.39
N LYS A 319 31.60 0.37 -18.49
CA LYS A 319 31.94 -1.02 -18.84
C LYS A 319 30.85 -1.75 -19.60
N TRP A 320 29.57 -1.43 -19.34
CA TRP A 320 28.45 -1.98 -20.07
C TRP A 320 28.22 -1.24 -21.40
N HIS A 321 27.67 -0.03 -21.37
CA HIS A 321 27.37 0.72 -22.60
C HIS A 321 27.13 2.21 -22.30
N TRP A 322 28.22 2.99 -22.22
CA TRP A 322 28.22 4.40 -21.79
C TRP A 322 27.09 5.24 -22.39
N LYS A 323 26.91 5.25 -23.73
CA LYS A 323 25.89 6.10 -24.38
C LYS A 323 24.45 5.80 -23.94
N SER A 324 24.15 4.54 -23.64
CA SER A 324 22.80 4.13 -23.20
C SER A 324 22.64 4.42 -21.72
N TRP A 325 23.66 4.06 -20.93
CA TRP A 325 23.71 4.31 -19.50
C TRP A 325 23.60 5.80 -19.17
N PHE A 326 24.39 6.65 -19.83
CA PHE A 326 24.39 8.10 -19.60
C PHE A 326 23.01 8.73 -19.82
N LYS A 327 22.28 8.31 -20.86
CA LYS A 327 20.90 8.78 -21.10
C LYS A 327 19.95 8.34 -19.97
N CYS A 328 20.07 7.09 -19.54
CA CYS A 328 19.31 6.56 -18.41
C CYS A 328 19.64 7.30 -17.10
N ALA A 329 20.92 7.54 -16.83
CA ALA A 329 21.39 8.28 -15.67
C ALA A 329 20.93 9.74 -15.69
N LEU A 330 20.99 10.40 -16.84
CA LEU A 330 20.49 11.76 -17.00
C LEU A 330 18.99 11.84 -16.69
N ILE A 331 18.17 10.92 -17.21
CA ILE A 331 16.74 10.88 -16.90
C ILE A 331 16.51 10.66 -15.41
N PHE A 332 17.21 9.70 -14.81
CA PHE A 332 17.05 9.36 -13.41
C PHE A 332 17.42 10.54 -12.49
N TYR A 333 18.65 11.05 -12.63
CA TYR A 333 19.15 12.11 -11.75
C TYR A 333 18.52 13.46 -12.02
N ALA A 334 18.07 13.77 -13.24
CA ALA A 334 17.34 15.01 -13.51
C ALA A 334 16.01 15.05 -12.75
N ILE A 335 15.21 13.98 -12.82
CA ILE A 335 13.93 13.88 -12.10
C ILE A 335 14.19 13.88 -10.59
N TRP A 336 15.14 13.07 -10.13
CA TRP A 336 15.48 12.95 -8.71
C TRP A 336 15.99 14.28 -8.13
N LEU A 337 16.89 14.99 -8.83
CA LEU A 337 17.39 16.29 -8.40
C LEU A 337 16.27 17.33 -8.36
N MET A 338 15.43 17.38 -9.40
CA MET A 338 14.31 18.31 -9.46
C MET A 338 13.39 18.16 -8.24
N ALA A 339 13.03 16.93 -7.88
CA ALA A 339 12.19 16.66 -6.70
C ALA A 339 12.94 16.91 -5.38
N TYR A 340 14.16 16.38 -5.19
CA TYR A 340 14.83 16.55 -3.89
C TYR A 340 15.28 17.97 -3.59
N THR A 341 15.49 18.79 -4.62
CA THR A 341 15.90 20.19 -4.46
C THR A 341 14.73 21.17 -4.53
N THR A 342 13.49 20.68 -4.59
CA THR A 342 12.27 21.49 -4.74
C THR A 342 12.42 22.48 -5.89
N MET A 343 12.54 21.93 -7.11
CA MET A 343 12.77 22.71 -8.33
C MET A 343 14.02 23.61 -8.25
N PHE A 344 15.12 23.09 -7.70
CA PHE A 344 16.41 23.78 -7.52
C PHE A 344 16.43 24.95 -6.53
N THR A 345 15.39 25.11 -5.71
CA THR A 345 15.35 26.15 -4.67
C THR A 345 16.18 25.80 -3.42
N ASN A 346 16.39 24.50 -3.15
CA ASN A 346 17.14 23.99 -2.01
C ASN A 346 18.15 22.91 -2.43
N ILE A 347 19.19 23.30 -3.19
CA ILE A 347 20.13 22.34 -3.80
C ILE A 347 20.94 21.58 -2.74
N THR A 348 21.62 22.28 -1.84
CA THR A 348 22.54 21.66 -0.87
C THR A 348 21.81 20.79 0.14
N GLY A 349 20.75 21.32 0.78
CA GLY A 349 19.95 20.56 1.74
C GLY A 349 19.20 19.40 1.08
N GLY A 350 18.64 19.64 -0.11
CA GLY A 350 17.92 18.63 -0.87
C GLY A 350 18.76 17.42 -1.27
N VAL A 351 19.93 17.66 -1.86
CA VAL A 351 20.84 16.58 -2.29
C VAL A 351 21.35 15.78 -1.08
N GLN A 352 21.76 16.45 0.00
CA GLN A 352 22.23 15.78 1.22
C GLN A 352 21.12 14.92 1.85
N SER A 353 19.90 15.47 1.91
CA SER A 353 18.77 14.78 2.51
C SER A 353 18.33 13.59 1.65
N GLY A 354 18.26 13.75 0.33
CA GLY A 354 17.89 12.66 -0.56
C GLY A 354 18.92 11.53 -0.62
N ILE A 355 20.21 11.85 -0.80
CA ILE A 355 21.24 10.82 -1.04
C ILE A 355 21.58 10.01 0.21
N TRP A 356 21.41 10.63 1.38
CA TRP A 356 21.79 10.04 2.67
C TRP A 356 20.63 9.97 3.65
N GLN A 357 20.03 11.12 3.99
CA GLN A 357 19.08 11.19 5.11
C GLN A 357 17.81 10.37 4.89
N SER A 358 17.28 10.29 3.67
CA SER A 358 16.09 9.49 3.37
C SER A 358 16.28 8.05 3.85
N LEU A 359 17.26 7.32 3.32
CA LEU A 359 17.53 5.96 3.79
C LEU A 359 18.07 5.92 5.23
N GLY A 360 18.93 6.88 5.61
CA GLY A 360 19.54 6.94 6.95
C GLY A 360 18.52 7.05 8.07
N TYR A 361 17.47 7.85 7.89
CA TYR A 361 16.36 7.98 8.82
C TYR A 361 15.64 6.64 9.01
N TRP A 362 15.28 5.98 7.91
CA TRP A 362 14.54 4.72 8.00
C TRP A 362 15.37 3.54 8.51
N ILE A 363 16.70 3.55 8.32
CA ILE A 363 17.59 2.58 8.97
C ILE A 363 17.52 2.72 10.50
N VAL A 364 17.55 3.95 11.02
CA VAL A 364 17.40 4.20 12.46
C VAL A 364 16.01 3.74 12.93
N GLN A 365 14.96 4.05 12.17
CA GLN A 365 13.58 3.71 12.52
C GLN A 365 13.25 2.21 12.45
N GLN A 366 14.03 1.38 11.74
CA GLN A 366 13.83 -0.08 11.73
C GLN A 366 13.97 -0.69 13.14
N GLY A 367 14.85 -0.13 13.98
CA GLY A 367 15.07 -0.61 15.36
C GLY A 367 13.88 -0.40 16.29
N GLU A 368 13.10 0.65 16.06
CA GLU A 368 11.94 1.01 16.90
C GLU A 368 10.71 0.14 16.65
N GLY A 369 10.59 -0.43 15.44
CA GLY A 369 9.48 -1.32 15.09
C GLY A 369 8.11 -0.67 15.31
N ARG A 370 7.91 0.54 14.75
CA ARG A 370 6.68 1.35 14.95
C ARG A 370 5.42 0.49 14.88
N GLY A 371 4.56 0.66 15.88
CA GLY A 371 3.33 -0.11 16.06
C GLY A 371 3.51 -1.47 16.73
N GLY A 372 4.64 -2.17 16.57
CA GLY A 372 4.89 -3.46 17.26
C GLY A 372 3.87 -4.56 16.91
N GLN A 373 3.39 -4.61 15.66
CA GLN A 373 2.39 -5.60 15.25
C GLN A 373 2.97 -7.03 15.19
N PRO A 374 2.14 -8.06 15.45
CA PRO A 374 2.58 -9.46 15.42
C PRO A 374 2.98 -9.92 14.01
N THR A 375 3.79 -10.98 13.92
CA THR A 375 4.23 -11.54 12.63
C THR A 375 3.07 -11.95 11.73
N GLN A 376 1.97 -12.47 12.30
CA GLN A 376 0.77 -12.84 11.54
C GLN A 376 -0.13 -11.66 11.11
N TYR A 377 0.29 -10.40 11.29
CA TYR A 377 -0.54 -9.21 11.03
C TYR A 377 -1.20 -9.21 9.63
N TYR A 378 -0.42 -9.32 8.55
CA TYR A 378 -0.98 -9.32 7.19
C TYR A 378 -1.81 -10.57 6.88
N LEU A 379 -1.57 -11.69 7.58
CA LEU A 379 -2.41 -12.89 7.45
C LEU A 379 -3.81 -12.68 8.03
N PHE A 380 -4.02 -11.68 8.91
CA PHE A 380 -5.35 -11.24 9.33
C PHE A 380 -5.98 -10.24 8.36
N LEU A 381 -5.22 -9.28 7.85
CA LEU A 381 -5.76 -8.26 6.95
C LEU A 381 -6.20 -8.85 5.60
N ILE A 382 -5.40 -9.76 5.03
CA ILE A 382 -5.67 -10.33 3.69
C ILE A 382 -7.05 -11.00 3.61
N PRO A 383 -7.47 -11.90 4.53
CA PRO A 383 -8.81 -12.50 4.49
C PRO A 383 -9.97 -11.53 4.77
N ILE A 384 -9.71 -10.39 5.42
CA ILE A 384 -10.73 -9.38 5.73
C ILE A 384 -11.00 -8.47 4.53
N TYR A 385 -9.95 -8.11 3.79
CA TYR A 385 -10.04 -7.11 2.72
C TYR A 385 -9.83 -7.68 1.31
N GLU A 386 -8.94 -8.66 1.15
CA GLU A 386 -8.48 -9.13 -0.16
C GLU A 386 -8.83 -10.60 -0.39
N TYR A 387 -10.03 -11.05 0.03
CA TYR A 387 -10.43 -12.46 -0.08
C TYR A 387 -10.49 -12.98 -1.52
N LEU A 388 -10.94 -12.17 -2.48
CA LEU A 388 -10.97 -12.59 -3.88
C LEU A 388 -9.54 -12.81 -4.42
N PRO A 389 -8.60 -11.84 -4.32
CA PRO A 389 -7.20 -12.11 -4.62
C PRO A 389 -6.58 -13.23 -3.78
N ALA A 390 -6.86 -13.33 -2.48
CA ALA A 390 -6.30 -14.35 -1.61
C ALA A 390 -6.60 -15.77 -2.11
N ILE A 391 -7.88 -16.07 -2.33
CA ILE A 391 -8.33 -17.40 -2.75
C ILE A 391 -7.77 -17.74 -4.14
N PHE A 392 -7.92 -16.84 -5.10
CA PHE A 392 -7.50 -17.11 -6.48
C PHE A 392 -5.98 -17.10 -6.64
N THR A 393 -5.25 -16.39 -5.79
CA THR A 393 -3.77 -16.45 -5.76
C THR A 393 -3.27 -17.76 -5.18
N THR A 394 -3.91 -18.27 -4.12
CA THR A 394 -3.59 -19.60 -3.59
C THR A 394 -3.84 -20.67 -4.65
N LEU A 395 -4.98 -20.64 -5.34
CA LEU A 395 -5.27 -21.56 -6.45
C LEU A 395 -4.29 -21.38 -7.62
N ALA A 396 -3.98 -20.14 -8.00
CA ALA A 396 -3.01 -19.80 -9.03
C ALA A 396 -1.61 -20.33 -8.70
N THR A 397 -1.23 -20.34 -7.42
CA THR A 397 0.06 -20.87 -6.96
C THR A 397 0.20 -22.35 -7.29
N PHE A 398 -0.80 -23.17 -6.92
CA PHE A 398 -0.79 -24.59 -7.26
C PHE A 398 -0.87 -24.84 -8.77
N TYR A 399 -1.59 -23.98 -9.49
CA TYR A 399 -1.73 -24.09 -10.94
C TYR A 399 -0.45 -23.71 -11.71
N TYR A 400 0.22 -22.63 -11.33
CA TYR A 400 1.36 -22.07 -12.04
C TYR A 400 2.74 -22.52 -11.52
N ILE A 401 2.86 -23.16 -10.35
CA ILE A 401 4.17 -23.60 -9.84
C ILE A 401 4.88 -24.61 -10.77
N LYS A 402 4.10 -25.33 -11.59
CA LYS A 402 4.61 -26.26 -12.62
C LYS A 402 4.60 -25.66 -14.03
N SER A 403 4.24 -24.38 -14.16
CA SER A 403 4.29 -23.65 -15.42
C SER A 403 5.73 -23.59 -15.94
N ARG A 404 5.90 -23.70 -17.25
CA ARG A 404 7.18 -23.43 -17.93
C ARG A 404 7.30 -21.98 -18.39
N GLU A 405 6.21 -21.20 -18.31
CA GLU A 405 6.21 -19.79 -18.69
C GLU A 405 6.93 -18.94 -17.66
N LYS A 406 8.00 -18.24 -18.09
CA LYS A 406 8.83 -17.38 -17.25
C LYS A 406 8.00 -16.31 -16.50
N PHE A 407 6.96 -15.77 -17.14
CA PHE A 407 6.12 -14.72 -16.55
C PHE A 407 5.26 -15.24 -15.39
N ASN A 408 4.67 -16.43 -15.51
CA ASN A 408 3.89 -17.03 -14.41
C ASN A 408 4.77 -17.30 -13.19
N LEU A 409 5.98 -17.83 -13.41
CA LEU A 409 6.95 -18.05 -12.34
C LEU A 409 7.41 -16.75 -11.68
N PHE A 410 7.54 -15.67 -12.46
CA PHE A 410 7.80 -14.34 -11.92
C PHE A 410 6.67 -13.81 -11.05
N LEU A 411 5.41 -13.95 -11.46
CA LEU A 411 4.28 -13.49 -10.64
C LEU A 411 4.21 -14.24 -9.30
N LEU A 412 4.53 -15.54 -9.30
CA LEU A 412 4.66 -16.33 -8.08
C LEU A 412 5.81 -15.83 -7.20
N TYR A 413 6.98 -15.64 -7.79
CA TYR A 413 8.14 -15.08 -7.11
C TYR A 413 7.80 -13.71 -6.49
N TRP A 414 7.22 -12.81 -7.27
CA TRP A 414 6.88 -11.46 -6.85
C TRP A 414 5.90 -11.48 -5.67
N MET A 415 4.83 -12.27 -5.76
CA MET A 415 3.87 -12.42 -4.67
C MET A 415 4.50 -12.99 -3.39
N ILE A 416 5.25 -14.09 -3.49
CA ILE A 416 5.84 -14.78 -2.33
C ILE A 416 6.90 -13.89 -1.67
N THR A 417 7.81 -13.32 -2.46
CA THR A 417 8.90 -12.49 -1.95
C THR A 417 8.36 -11.20 -1.32
N THR A 418 7.37 -10.54 -1.94
CA THR A 418 6.78 -9.33 -1.36
C THR A 418 6.02 -9.64 -0.07
N LEU A 419 5.22 -10.72 -0.03
CA LEU A 419 4.56 -11.16 1.21
C LEU A 419 5.59 -11.44 2.32
N PHE A 420 6.67 -12.15 2.00
CA PHE A 420 7.74 -12.48 2.95
C PHE A 420 8.44 -11.22 3.48
N ILE A 421 8.91 -10.34 2.61
CA ILE A 421 9.66 -9.14 2.99
C ILE A 421 8.83 -8.26 3.92
N TYR A 422 7.58 -7.97 3.59
CA TYR A 422 6.74 -7.12 4.43
C TYR A 422 6.30 -7.81 5.73
N THR A 423 6.20 -9.14 5.75
CA THR A 423 5.91 -9.90 6.98
C THR A 423 7.10 -9.91 7.95
N VAL A 424 8.33 -9.92 7.42
CA VAL A 424 9.56 -9.91 8.23
C VAL A 424 9.99 -8.51 8.62
N ALA A 425 9.65 -7.49 7.83
CA ALA A 425 9.96 -6.09 8.13
C ALA A 425 9.49 -5.69 9.54
N SER A 426 10.30 -4.88 10.23
CA SER A 426 10.03 -4.47 11.61
C SER A 426 8.73 -3.66 11.69
N GLU A 427 8.61 -2.64 10.83
CA GLU A 427 7.37 -1.87 10.67
C GLU A 427 6.30 -2.67 9.93
N LYS A 428 5.12 -2.75 10.54
CA LYS A 428 3.95 -3.43 9.99
C LYS A 428 2.73 -2.54 10.18
N MET A 429 2.13 -2.13 9.07
CA MET A 429 1.08 -1.11 9.04
C MET A 429 0.08 -1.39 7.91
N PRO A 430 -1.18 -0.96 8.02
CA PRO A 430 -2.21 -1.32 7.03
C PRO A 430 -1.89 -0.83 5.61
N TRP A 431 -1.23 0.31 5.46
CA TRP A 431 -0.88 0.86 4.14
C TRP A 431 0.13 0.00 3.36
N LEU A 432 0.97 -0.75 4.05
CA LEU A 432 1.92 -1.65 3.40
C LEU A 432 1.22 -2.83 2.72
N LEU A 433 -0.04 -3.12 3.10
CA LEU A 433 -0.88 -4.10 2.42
C LEU A 433 -1.05 -3.80 0.92
N VAL A 434 -0.98 -2.52 0.49
CA VAL A 434 -1.01 -2.15 -0.94
C VAL A 434 0.07 -2.89 -1.73
N ASN A 435 1.29 -2.96 -1.18
CA ASN A 435 2.42 -3.61 -1.82
C ASN A 435 2.25 -5.13 -1.90
N ILE A 436 1.57 -5.74 -0.92
CA ILE A 436 1.28 -7.19 -0.87
C ILE A 436 0.09 -7.54 -1.78
N ALA A 437 -0.96 -6.73 -1.75
CA ALA A 437 -2.19 -6.92 -2.52
C ALA A 437 -1.95 -6.77 -4.03
N LEU A 438 -1.05 -5.86 -4.45
CA LEU A 438 -0.75 -5.64 -5.87
C LEU A 438 -0.32 -6.94 -6.63
N PRO A 439 0.75 -7.64 -6.24
CA PRO A 439 1.14 -8.89 -6.91
C PRO A 439 0.09 -9.99 -6.77
N MET A 440 -0.64 -10.06 -5.65
CA MET A 440 -1.76 -10.99 -5.49
C MET A 440 -2.88 -10.71 -6.49
N ILE A 441 -3.26 -9.45 -6.68
CA ILE A 441 -4.27 -9.04 -7.66
C ILE A 441 -3.81 -9.37 -9.08
N VAL A 442 -2.55 -9.12 -9.43
CA VAL A 442 -2.02 -9.43 -10.76
C VAL A 442 -2.02 -10.94 -11.03
N LEU A 443 -1.53 -11.73 -10.07
CA LEU A 443 -1.47 -13.20 -10.17
C LEU A 443 -2.87 -13.84 -10.18
N GLY A 444 -3.72 -13.48 -9.22
CA GLY A 444 -5.10 -13.95 -9.15
C GLY A 444 -5.92 -13.52 -10.36
N GLY A 445 -5.76 -12.28 -10.82
CA GLY A 445 -6.43 -11.78 -12.02
C GLY A 445 -5.98 -12.48 -13.30
N LYS A 446 -4.69 -12.81 -13.45
CA LYS A 446 -4.22 -13.65 -14.56
C LYS A 446 -4.91 -15.01 -14.54
N PHE A 447 -4.97 -15.66 -13.38
CA PHE A 447 -5.59 -16.97 -13.25
C PHE A 447 -7.10 -16.93 -13.55
N ILE A 448 -7.83 -15.95 -13.03
CA ILE A 448 -9.25 -15.73 -13.38
C ILE A 448 -9.40 -15.52 -14.89
N GLY A 449 -8.52 -14.74 -15.51
CA GLY A 449 -8.51 -14.54 -16.97
C GLY A 449 -8.35 -15.84 -17.75
N ASP A 450 -7.43 -16.71 -17.33
CA ASP A 450 -7.22 -18.03 -17.93
C ASP A 450 -8.48 -18.93 -17.75
N LEU A 451 -9.19 -18.83 -16.62
CA LEU A 451 -10.46 -19.53 -16.40
C LEU A 451 -11.57 -19.01 -17.32
N VAL A 452 -11.74 -17.69 -17.40
CA VAL A 452 -12.75 -17.04 -18.25
C VAL A 452 -12.53 -17.39 -19.71
N SER A 453 -11.28 -17.36 -20.17
CA SER A 453 -10.91 -17.78 -21.53
C SER A 453 -11.40 -19.20 -21.84
N ARG A 454 -11.22 -20.14 -20.90
CA ARG A 454 -11.66 -21.52 -21.05
C ARG A 454 -13.19 -21.65 -21.03
N ILE A 455 -13.89 -20.95 -20.13
CA ILE A 455 -15.37 -20.95 -20.09
C ILE A 455 -15.94 -20.54 -21.45
N LEU A 456 -15.41 -19.45 -22.01
CA LEU A 456 -15.89 -18.92 -23.29
C LEU A 456 -15.62 -19.86 -24.46
N LEU A 457 -14.57 -20.70 -24.39
CA LEU A 457 -14.31 -21.74 -25.38
C LEU A 457 -15.26 -22.96 -25.27
N MET A 458 -15.87 -23.21 -24.11
CA MET A 458 -16.76 -24.35 -23.89
C MET A 458 -18.18 -24.14 -24.42
N GLY A 459 -18.54 -22.92 -24.83
CA GLY A 459 -19.86 -22.59 -25.39
C GLY A 459 -20.94 -22.42 -24.32
N LYS A 460 -22.18 -22.81 -24.63
CA LYS A 460 -23.32 -22.63 -23.72
C LYS A 460 -23.22 -23.60 -22.52
N PRO A 461 -23.46 -23.13 -21.28
CA PRO A 461 -23.43 -23.98 -20.11
C PRO A 461 -24.55 -25.03 -20.15
N THR A 462 -24.25 -26.26 -19.72
CA THR A 462 -25.27 -27.28 -19.46
C THR A 462 -25.98 -26.99 -18.13
N MET A 463 -27.18 -27.55 -17.93
CA MET A 463 -27.91 -27.36 -16.66
C MET A 463 -27.09 -27.88 -15.45
N TYR A 464 -26.37 -28.99 -15.61
CA TYR A 464 -25.47 -29.49 -14.56
C TYR A 464 -24.36 -28.49 -14.20
N GLN A 465 -23.74 -27.84 -15.18
CA GLN A 465 -22.73 -26.80 -14.95
C GLN A 465 -23.32 -25.58 -14.26
N PHE A 466 -24.56 -25.21 -14.59
CA PHE A 466 -25.27 -24.12 -13.92
C PHE A 466 -25.58 -24.44 -12.45
N ILE A 467 -26.01 -25.67 -12.13
CA ILE A 467 -26.18 -26.11 -10.74
C ILE A 467 -24.85 -25.96 -9.99
N ILE A 468 -23.74 -26.41 -10.58
CA ILE A 468 -22.42 -26.35 -9.93
C ILE A 468 -21.98 -24.90 -9.66
N PHE A 469 -22.28 -23.99 -10.57
CA PHE A 469 -21.98 -22.57 -10.38
C PHE A 469 -22.67 -21.99 -9.13
N ILE A 470 -23.85 -22.50 -8.76
CA ILE A 470 -24.62 -22.01 -7.60
C ILE A 470 -24.14 -22.65 -6.29
N ILE A 471 -23.46 -23.81 -6.32
CA ILE A 471 -23.01 -24.55 -5.12
C ILE A 471 -22.24 -23.67 -4.13
N PRO A 472 -21.24 -22.84 -4.51
CA PRO A 472 -20.50 -22.02 -3.56
C PRO A 472 -21.39 -21.06 -2.76
N ALA A 473 -22.41 -20.48 -3.39
CA ALA A 473 -23.36 -19.60 -2.72
C ALA A 473 -24.26 -20.37 -1.74
N LEU A 474 -24.70 -21.57 -2.10
CA LEU A 474 -25.48 -22.44 -1.21
C LEU A 474 -24.67 -22.90 0.01
N VAL A 475 -23.41 -23.29 -0.20
CA VAL A 475 -22.48 -23.66 0.88
C VAL A 475 -22.25 -22.47 1.81
N PHE A 476 -22.05 -21.28 1.24
CA PHE A 476 -21.90 -20.06 2.03
C PHE A 476 -23.16 -19.75 2.86
N ALA A 477 -24.35 -19.83 2.26
CA ALA A 477 -25.61 -19.64 2.97
C ALA A 477 -25.81 -20.68 4.09
N LEU A 478 -25.43 -21.93 3.85
CA LEU A 478 -25.45 -22.98 4.86
C LEU A 478 -24.50 -22.67 6.03
N ILE A 479 -23.28 -22.20 5.77
CA ILE A 479 -22.33 -21.80 6.81
C ILE A 479 -22.93 -20.67 7.66
N LEU A 480 -23.55 -19.65 7.05
CA LEU A 480 -24.20 -18.57 7.78
C LEU A 480 -25.37 -19.05 8.62
N PHE A 481 -26.22 -19.92 8.06
CA PHE A 481 -27.35 -20.52 8.75
C PHE A 481 -26.89 -21.33 9.96
N VAL A 482 -25.96 -22.26 9.73
CA VAL A 482 -25.40 -23.13 10.78
C VAL A 482 -24.78 -22.29 11.87
N SER A 483 -23.90 -21.33 11.52
CA SER A 483 -23.26 -20.48 12.51
C SER A 483 -24.30 -19.75 13.36
N LYS A 484 -25.25 -19.05 12.73
CA LYS A 484 -26.25 -18.23 13.44
C LYS A 484 -27.10 -19.05 14.40
N TYR A 485 -27.57 -20.22 13.99
CA TYR A 485 -28.53 -21.03 14.75
C TYR A 485 -27.87 -22.10 15.63
N SER A 486 -26.58 -22.41 15.45
CA SER A 486 -25.87 -23.38 16.31
C SER A 486 -25.56 -22.83 17.70
N SER A 487 -25.69 -21.53 17.92
CA SER A 487 -25.37 -20.86 19.20
C SER A 487 -26.18 -21.39 20.38
N GLY A 488 -27.40 -21.89 20.14
CA GLY A 488 -28.28 -22.50 21.15
C GLY A 488 -28.10 -24.01 21.37
N LEU A 489 -27.15 -24.66 20.67
CA LEU A 489 -26.92 -26.10 20.77
C LEU A 489 -25.90 -26.47 21.86
N GLU A 490 -25.96 -27.72 22.35
CA GLU A 490 -24.96 -28.27 23.28
C GLU A 490 -23.53 -28.21 22.70
N GLN A 491 -22.53 -28.07 23.58
CA GLN A 491 -21.12 -27.87 23.20
C GLN A 491 -20.56 -29.00 22.32
N GLY A 492 -20.87 -30.26 22.64
CA GLY A 492 -20.42 -31.41 21.86
C GLY A 492 -20.92 -31.36 20.41
N LEU A 493 -22.22 -31.09 20.23
CA LEU A 493 -22.84 -30.99 18.90
C LEU A 493 -22.26 -29.82 18.08
N ARG A 494 -22.00 -28.68 18.72
CA ARG A 494 -21.34 -27.52 18.08
C ARG A 494 -19.97 -27.88 17.52
N ILE A 495 -19.16 -28.58 18.30
CA ILE A 495 -17.82 -29.03 17.88
C ILE A 495 -17.92 -29.99 16.69
N THR A 496 -18.84 -30.97 16.72
CA THR A 496 -19.04 -31.91 15.61
C THR A 496 -19.44 -31.20 14.31
N ILE A 497 -20.34 -30.23 14.39
CA ILE A 497 -20.77 -29.41 13.24
C ILE A 497 -19.60 -28.61 12.67
N ALA A 498 -18.81 -27.95 13.52
CA ALA A 498 -17.63 -27.20 13.09
C ALA A 498 -16.60 -28.11 12.38
N LEU A 499 -16.31 -29.28 12.96
CA LEU A 499 -15.39 -30.26 12.36
C LEU A 499 -15.90 -30.78 11.01
N ALA A 500 -17.20 -31.05 10.88
CA ALA A 500 -17.80 -31.50 9.62
C ALA A 500 -17.68 -30.42 8.52
N MET A 501 -17.90 -29.15 8.85
CA MET A 501 -17.73 -28.02 7.91
C MET A 501 -16.27 -27.88 7.48
N ILE A 502 -15.32 -27.95 8.42
CA ILE A 502 -13.88 -27.90 8.12
C ILE A 502 -13.48 -29.05 7.20
N LEU A 503 -13.93 -30.28 7.48
CA LEU A 503 -13.66 -31.45 6.64
C LEU A 503 -14.26 -31.31 5.23
N CYS A 504 -15.45 -30.71 5.09
CA CYS A 504 -16.07 -30.42 3.80
C CYS A 504 -15.25 -29.39 2.99
N ILE A 505 -14.82 -28.30 3.63
CA ILE A 505 -13.97 -27.28 2.99
C ILE A 505 -12.61 -27.86 2.61
N LEU A 506 -12.01 -28.68 3.49
CA LEU A 506 -10.72 -29.30 3.24
C LEU A 506 -10.81 -30.34 2.12
N SER A 507 -11.83 -31.19 2.11
CA SER A 507 -12.03 -32.20 1.06
C SER A 507 -12.33 -31.57 -0.30
N THR A 508 -13.13 -30.51 -0.37
CA THR A 508 -13.34 -29.75 -1.62
C THR A 508 -12.06 -29.05 -2.08
N SER A 509 -11.29 -28.46 -1.17
CA SER A 509 -9.98 -27.86 -1.48
C SER A 509 -8.98 -28.91 -1.98
N ILE A 510 -8.88 -30.07 -1.33
CA ILE A 510 -8.02 -31.18 -1.77
C ILE A 510 -8.50 -31.72 -3.12
N CYS A 511 -9.81 -31.86 -3.36
CA CYS A 511 -10.36 -32.30 -4.62
C CYS A 511 -10.05 -31.32 -5.76
N ALA A 512 -10.19 -30.02 -5.51
CA ALA A 512 -9.80 -28.94 -6.42
C ALA A 512 -8.29 -29.01 -6.74
N VAL A 513 -7.46 -29.16 -5.71
CA VAL A 513 -6.00 -29.26 -5.83
C VAL A 513 -5.57 -30.58 -6.48
N LYS A 514 -6.28 -31.70 -6.32
CA LYS A 514 -5.93 -32.98 -6.95
C LYS A 514 -6.28 -32.97 -8.44
N ASN A 515 -7.41 -32.36 -8.78
CA ASN A 515 -7.91 -32.28 -10.15
C ASN A 515 -7.40 -31.05 -10.93
N TYR A 516 -6.49 -30.26 -10.36
CA TYR A 516 -6.00 -29.02 -10.98
C TYR A 516 -5.42 -29.21 -12.39
N LYS A 517 -4.75 -30.34 -12.65
CA LYS A 517 -4.15 -30.65 -13.96
C LYS A 517 -5.21 -30.87 -15.04
N ASN A 518 -6.41 -31.27 -14.64
CA ASN A 518 -7.54 -31.51 -15.51
C ASN A 518 -8.53 -30.33 -15.50
N LEU A 519 -8.19 -29.18 -14.91
CA LEU A 519 -9.08 -27.99 -14.89
C LEU A 519 -9.62 -27.69 -16.28
N GLY A 520 -8.76 -27.75 -17.30
CA GLY A 520 -9.12 -27.48 -18.69
C GLY A 520 -10.03 -28.51 -19.35
N LYS A 521 -10.14 -29.71 -18.79
CA LYS A 521 -10.97 -30.81 -19.30
C LYS A 521 -12.24 -31.01 -18.49
N ASN A 522 -12.30 -30.47 -17.27
CA ASN A 522 -13.38 -30.69 -16.33
C ASN A 522 -14.22 -29.41 -16.16
N GLY A 523 -15.25 -29.27 -17.00
CA GLY A 523 -16.15 -28.13 -16.96
C GLY A 523 -16.79 -27.90 -15.59
N ALA A 524 -17.09 -28.96 -14.85
CA ALA A 524 -17.63 -28.85 -13.49
C ALA A 524 -16.77 -27.99 -12.57
N LEU A 525 -15.45 -28.23 -12.54
CA LEU A 525 -14.53 -27.47 -11.69
C LEU A 525 -14.41 -26.01 -12.11
N ILE A 526 -14.41 -25.73 -13.41
CA ILE A 526 -14.36 -24.37 -13.92
C ILE A 526 -15.60 -23.58 -13.47
N PHE A 527 -16.80 -24.17 -13.60
CA PHE A 527 -18.04 -23.52 -13.15
C PHE A 527 -18.11 -23.37 -11.63
N LEU A 528 -17.56 -24.31 -10.86
CA LEU A 528 -17.43 -24.19 -9.41
C LEU A 528 -16.57 -22.98 -9.02
N PHE A 529 -15.40 -22.82 -9.67
CA PHE A 529 -14.55 -21.65 -9.43
C PHE A 529 -15.17 -20.36 -9.92
N ALA A 530 -15.90 -20.36 -11.04
CA ALA A 530 -16.63 -19.19 -11.49
C ALA A 530 -17.73 -18.77 -10.52
N GLY A 531 -18.44 -19.74 -9.92
CA GLY A 531 -19.42 -19.52 -8.86
C GLY A 531 -18.77 -18.90 -7.62
N ALA A 532 -17.64 -19.46 -7.18
CA ALA A 532 -16.87 -18.93 -6.07
C ALA A 532 -16.34 -17.51 -6.37
N ALA A 533 -15.80 -17.27 -7.56
CA ALA A 533 -15.35 -15.96 -8.00
C ALA A 533 -16.49 -14.93 -7.92
N THR A 534 -17.69 -15.31 -8.33
CA THR A 534 -18.87 -14.42 -8.32
C THR A 534 -19.31 -14.10 -6.89
N LEU A 535 -19.36 -15.09 -5.99
CA LEU A 535 -19.66 -14.89 -4.58
C LEU A 535 -18.65 -13.92 -3.94
N PHE A 536 -17.36 -14.20 -4.09
CA PHE A 536 -16.32 -13.36 -3.52
C PHE A 536 -16.23 -11.99 -4.20
N LEU A 537 -16.61 -11.86 -5.47
CA LEU A 537 -16.75 -10.57 -6.14
C LEU A 537 -17.82 -9.70 -5.47
N LEU A 538 -19.01 -10.25 -5.21
CA LEU A 538 -20.10 -9.54 -4.54
C LEU A 538 -19.72 -9.12 -3.12
N LEU A 539 -19.09 -10.04 -2.38
CA LEU A 539 -18.54 -9.71 -1.08
C LEU A 539 -17.51 -8.58 -1.22
N THR A 540 -16.62 -8.60 -2.22
CA THR A 540 -15.51 -7.62 -2.41
C THR A 540 -16.10 -6.24 -2.56
N ILE A 541 -17.09 -6.11 -3.45
CA ILE A 541 -17.82 -4.86 -3.66
C ILE A 541 -18.45 -4.37 -2.35
N ARG A 542 -19.10 -5.26 -1.58
CA ARG A 542 -19.70 -4.90 -0.28
C ARG A 542 -18.65 -4.37 0.69
N THR A 543 -17.54 -5.06 0.89
CA THR A 543 -16.47 -4.59 1.81
C THR A 543 -15.85 -3.29 1.32
N THR A 544 -15.63 -3.14 0.01
CA THR A 544 -15.14 -1.88 -0.55
C THR A 544 -16.09 -0.73 -0.24
N ILE A 545 -17.40 -0.91 -0.39
CA ILE A 545 -18.36 0.14 -0.07
C ILE A 545 -18.31 0.50 1.43
N TYR A 546 -18.38 -0.50 2.31
CA TYR A 546 -18.41 -0.24 3.75
C TYR A 546 -17.11 0.38 4.25
N THR A 547 -15.96 -0.16 3.88
CA THR A 547 -14.65 0.33 4.34
C THR A 547 -14.30 1.71 3.79
N ASN A 548 -14.81 2.10 2.62
CA ASN A 548 -14.43 3.36 1.97
C ASN A 548 -15.42 4.51 2.13
N TYR A 549 -16.70 4.22 2.41
CA TYR A 549 -17.76 5.24 2.46
C TYR A 549 -18.59 5.22 3.73
N VAL A 550 -18.65 4.08 4.44
CA VAL A 550 -19.45 3.97 5.67
C VAL A 550 -18.57 4.11 6.91
N HIS A 551 -17.42 3.41 6.91
CA HIS A 551 -16.47 3.37 8.03
C HIS A 551 -15.10 3.93 7.61
N SER A 552 -15.09 4.96 6.75
CA SER A 552 -13.86 5.44 6.10
C SER A 552 -12.82 6.00 7.06
N ASP A 553 -13.28 6.52 8.20
CA ASP A 553 -12.48 7.09 9.28
C ASP A 553 -12.86 6.54 10.66
N ILE A 554 -13.69 5.49 10.72
CA ILE A 554 -14.10 4.84 11.96
C ILE A 554 -13.25 3.58 12.19
N PRO A 555 -12.56 3.45 13.33
CA PRO A 555 -11.63 2.34 13.62
C PRO A 555 -12.35 1.04 14.01
N VAL A 556 -13.49 0.74 13.37
CA VAL A 556 -14.07 -0.61 13.29
C VAL A 556 -13.45 -1.40 12.13
N GLU A 557 -12.72 -0.73 11.24
CA GLU A 557 -11.94 -1.32 10.16
C GLU A 557 -10.46 -1.38 10.56
N MET A 558 -9.81 -2.53 10.43
CA MET A 558 -8.35 -2.64 10.65
C MET A 558 -7.52 -1.82 9.66
N LEU A 559 -8.05 -1.44 8.49
CA LEU A 559 -7.40 -0.45 7.60
C LEU A 559 -7.36 0.96 8.22
N VAL A 560 -8.25 1.23 9.18
CA VAL A 560 -8.29 2.45 9.98
C VAL A 560 -7.64 2.14 11.34
N TYR A 561 -6.33 1.89 11.34
CA TYR A 561 -5.62 1.52 12.57
C TYR A 561 -5.59 2.66 13.58
N THR A 562 -5.28 3.89 13.15
CA THR A 562 -5.43 5.12 13.91
C THR A 562 -5.88 6.23 12.96
N GLN A 563 -6.72 7.14 13.44
CA GLN A 563 -7.36 8.13 12.59
C GLN A 563 -7.84 9.33 13.41
N THR A 564 -7.95 10.49 12.77
CA THR A 564 -8.67 11.64 13.33
C THR A 564 -10.16 11.35 13.36
N SER A 565 -10.83 11.66 14.46
CA SER A 565 -12.28 11.50 14.57
C SER A 565 -13.08 12.37 13.58
N PRO A 566 -14.22 11.88 13.05
CA PRO A 566 -15.21 12.67 12.33
C PRO A 566 -15.67 13.91 13.11
N ASP A 567 -15.69 13.84 14.44
CA ASP A 567 -16.10 14.97 15.30
C ASP A 567 -15.17 16.17 15.17
N VAL A 568 -13.87 15.95 14.93
CA VAL A 568 -12.90 17.02 14.65
C VAL A 568 -13.23 17.70 13.32
N HIS A 569 -13.63 16.93 12.30
CA HIS A 569 -14.03 17.47 11.01
C HIS A 569 -15.36 18.23 11.09
N LEU A 570 -16.34 17.73 11.86
CA LEU A 570 -17.59 18.45 12.15
C LEU A 570 -17.34 19.78 12.87
N LEU A 571 -16.42 19.78 13.85
CA LEU A 571 -16.00 21.00 14.54
C LEU A 571 -15.34 21.99 13.58
N HIS A 572 -14.45 21.53 12.70
CA HIS A 572 -13.85 22.38 11.67
C HIS A 572 -14.91 23.01 10.74
N ASN A 573 -15.86 22.22 10.23
CA ASN A 573 -16.92 22.73 9.34
C ASN A 573 -17.77 23.79 10.05
N THR A 574 -18.09 23.57 11.33
CA THR A 574 -18.81 24.56 12.15
C THR A 574 -18.01 25.85 12.32
N ILE A 575 -16.70 25.76 12.55
CA ILE A 575 -15.81 26.93 12.63
C ILE A 575 -15.82 27.68 11.31
N GLN A 576 -15.68 26.98 10.18
CA GLN A 576 -15.62 27.58 8.85
C GLN A 576 -16.91 28.31 8.47
N GLU A 577 -18.07 27.77 8.86
CA GLU A 577 -19.38 28.37 8.57
C GLU A 577 -19.69 29.61 9.41
N ASN A 578 -19.27 29.63 10.68
CA ASN A 578 -19.68 30.66 11.65
C ASN A 578 -18.61 31.74 11.87
N TYR A 579 -17.34 31.41 11.67
CA TYR A 579 -16.20 32.31 11.93
C TYR A 579 -15.51 32.62 10.59
N SER A 580 -16.19 33.43 9.76
CA SER A 580 -15.73 33.77 8.41
C SER A 580 -14.41 34.54 8.42
N LEU A 581 -13.48 34.14 7.55
CA LEU A 581 -12.10 34.64 7.49
C LEU A 581 -11.91 36.11 7.02
N ASP A 582 -12.96 36.77 6.52
CA ASP A 582 -12.82 38.05 5.79
C ASP A 582 -13.74 39.21 6.22
N LYS A 583 -14.67 39.02 7.19
CA LYS A 583 -15.73 40.02 7.42
C LYS A 583 -15.58 40.94 8.63
N SER A 584 -14.72 40.67 9.59
CA SER A 584 -14.72 41.43 10.86
C SER A 584 -13.46 42.23 11.17
N GLY A 585 -12.31 42.00 10.52
CA GLY A 585 -11.04 42.63 10.90
C GLY A 585 -10.50 42.23 12.28
N ASP A 586 -11.36 41.78 13.19
CA ASP A 586 -11.08 41.10 14.44
C ASP A 586 -11.15 39.59 14.21
N SER A 587 -10.00 38.91 14.20
CA SER A 587 -9.93 37.46 14.09
C SER A 587 -9.92 36.86 15.49
N ASP A 588 -10.97 36.09 15.81
CA ASP A 588 -11.07 35.35 17.06
C ASP A 588 -9.82 34.51 17.32
N LEU A 589 -9.32 34.58 18.56
CA LEU A 589 -8.18 33.77 18.99
C LEU A 589 -8.63 32.34 19.24
N PHE A 590 -7.98 31.38 18.57
CA PHE A 590 -8.10 29.95 18.85
C PHE A 590 -6.83 29.42 19.51
N VAL A 591 -6.99 28.60 20.54
CA VAL A 591 -5.86 27.99 21.26
C VAL A 591 -5.98 26.47 21.21
N ILE A 592 -4.94 25.80 20.73
CA ILE A 592 -4.89 24.35 20.59
C ILE A 592 -3.68 23.81 21.32
N ASP A 593 -3.94 22.96 22.31
CA ASP A 593 -2.89 22.25 23.03
C ASP A 593 -2.08 21.35 22.08
N GLN A 594 -0.75 21.47 22.06
CA GLN A 594 0.14 20.63 21.26
C GLN A 594 0.51 19.29 21.91
N THR A 595 0.06 19.04 23.14
CA THR A 595 0.37 17.81 23.87
C THR A 595 0.05 16.58 23.01
N ASN A 596 1.00 15.64 22.94
CA ASN A 596 0.95 14.43 22.11
C ASN A 596 0.66 14.64 20.61
N GLY A 597 1.08 15.79 20.06
CA GLY A 597 0.97 16.06 18.62
C GLY A 597 -0.44 16.45 18.17
N PHE A 598 -1.28 16.94 19.10
CA PHE A 598 -2.63 17.46 18.82
C PHE A 598 -2.67 18.59 17.78
N THR A 599 -1.54 19.22 17.49
CA THR A 599 -1.35 20.15 16.36
C THR A 599 -1.95 19.65 15.06
N TRP A 600 -1.88 18.34 14.79
CA TRP A 600 -2.40 17.73 13.57
C TRP A 600 -3.72 17.02 13.86
N PRO A 601 -4.82 17.34 13.14
CA PRO A 601 -4.86 18.01 11.83
C PRO A 601 -5.15 19.51 11.86
N TRP A 602 -5.20 20.15 13.04
CA TRP A 602 -5.63 21.54 13.16
C TRP A 602 -4.77 22.53 12.38
N SER A 603 -3.47 22.31 12.19
CA SER A 603 -2.64 23.18 11.33
C SER A 603 -3.16 23.22 9.89
N TRP A 604 -3.68 22.11 9.36
CA TRP A 604 -4.31 22.10 8.05
C TRP A 604 -5.66 22.81 8.07
N TYR A 605 -6.54 22.43 9.00
CA TYR A 605 -7.90 22.99 9.07
C TYR A 605 -7.93 24.49 9.36
N LEU A 606 -6.98 24.97 10.16
CA LEU A 606 -6.89 26.37 10.55
C LEU A 606 -5.81 27.15 9.78
N ARG A 607 -5.23 26.59 8.71
CA ARG A 607 -4.13 27.22 7.94
C ARG A 607 -4.42 28.65 7.46
N ASN A 608 -5.69 28.97 7.21
CA ASN A 608 -6.12 30.29 6.75
C ASN A 608 -6.51 31.24 7.90
N HIS A 609 -6.57 30.75 9.14
CA HIS A 609 -6.88 31.58 10.32
C HIS A 609 -5.61 32.30 10.80
N LYS A 610 -5.70 33.63 10.94
CA LYS A 610 -4.54 34.47 11.31
C LYS A 610 -4.15 34.38 12.79
N ASN A 611 -5.10 34.07 13.68
CA ASN A 611 -4.92 34.16 15.13
C ASN A 611 -5.12 32.80 15.82
N VAL A 612 -4.18 31.88 15.58
CA VAL A 612 -4.18 30.55 16.20
C VAL A 612 -2.88 30.35 16.96
N LEU A 613 -3.00 29.98 18.23
CA LEU A 613 -1.88 29.62 19.07
C LEU A 613 -1.87 28.12 19.31
N TYR A 614 -0.68 27.55 19.23
CA TYR A 614 -0.46 26.15 19.54
C TYR A 614 0.50 26.01 20.73
N PRO A 615 0.08 26.34 21.97
CA PRO A 615 0.93 26.17 23.14
C PRO A 615 1.03 24.69 23.53
N LYS A 616 2.17 24.30 24.11
CA LYS A 616 2.25 23.05 24.86
C LYS A 616 1.79 23.30 26.28
N LEU A 617 0.57 22.88 26.61
CA LEU A 617 0.00 23.12 27.94
C LEU A 617 0.56 22.12 28.96
N ASN A 618 0.72 22.57 30.20
CA ASN A 618 1.18 21.76 31.33
C ASN A 618 0.22 22.01 32.52
N PRO A 619 -0.23 20.98 33.23
CA PRO A 619 -1.11 21.15 34.40
C PRO A 619 -0.52 22.03 35.50
N GLU A 620 0.80 22.06 35.66
CA GLU A 620 1.50 22.77 36.74
C GLU A 620 1.68 24.27 36.46
N SER A 621 1.76 24.66 35.19
CA SER A 621 2.01 26.04 34.74
C SER A 621 0.91 26.55 33.79
N TYR A 622 -0.32 26.08 34.00
CA TYR A 622 -1.45 26.41 33.14
C TYR A 622 -1.79 27.90 33.21
N ASN A 623 -1.59 28.61 32.11
CA ASN A 623 -2.01 30.00 31.97
C ASN A 623 -3.39 30.08 31.30
N PRO A 624 -4.39 30.72 31.93
CA PRO A 624 -5.74 30.81 31.38
C PRO A 624 -5.79 31.71 30.13
N HIS A 625 -6.20 31.13 29.01
CA HIS A 625 -6.38 31.85 27.74
C HIS A 625 -7.79 32.47 27.63
N ASN A 626 -8.19 33.30 28.61
CA ASN A 626 -9.57 33.80 28.74
C ASN A 626 -10.07 34.66 27.57
N GLN A 627 -9.14 35.19 26.78
CA GLN A 627 -9.47 36.00 25.59
C GLN A 627 -9.86 35.15 24.38
N ALA A 628 -9.49 33.86 24.35
CA ALA A 628 -9.81 32.98 23.23
C ALA A 628 -11.31 32.78 23.04
N ALA A 629 -11.77 32.63 21.80
CA ALA A 629 -13.15 32.23 21.53
C ALA A 629 -13.31 30.71 21.75
N MET A 630 -12.24 29.96 21.51
CA MET A 630 -12.18 28.51 21.59
C MET A 630 -10.82 28.07 22.14
N VAL A 631 -10.85 27.13 23.08
CA VAL A 631 -9.66 26.43 23.60
C VAL A 631 -9.88 24.93 23.50
N ILE A 632 -8.98 24.23 22.79
CA ILE A 632 -8.97 22.77 22.68
C ILE A 632 -7.82 22.24 23.52
N VAL A 633 -8.15 21.50 24.58
CA VAL A 633 -7.19 21.04 25.57
C VAL A 633 -7.06 19.52 25.50
N HIS A 634 -5.83 19.00 25.59
CA HIS A 634 -5.61 17.57 25.68
C HIS A 634 -6.20 16.99 26.99
N SER A 635 -6.72 15.77 26.95
CA SER A 635 -7.34 15.11 28.11
C SER A 635 -6.48 15.10 29.39
N SER A 636 -5.16 15.01 29.29
CA SER A 636 -4.25 15.09 30.46
C SER A 636 -4.29 16.44 31.18
N ASN A 637 -4.66 17.50 30.47
CA ASN A 637 -4.61 18.88 30.94
C ASN A 637 -6.00 19.43 31.30
N HIS A 638 -7.07 18.63 31.11
CA HIS A 638 -8.45 19.10 31.27
C HIS A 638 -8.76 19.59 32.69
N LEU A 639 -8.31 18.89 33.74
CA LEU A 639 -8.57 19.30 35.13
C LEU A 639 -7.96 20.68 35.47
N ALA A 640 -6.81 20.99 34.89
CA ALA A 640 -6.19 22.30 35.07
C ALA A 640 -6.96 23.37 34.29
N ALA A 641 -7.37 23.06 33.05
CA ALA A 641 -8.19 23.93 32.22
C ALA A 641 -9.56 24.22 32.82
N ASP A 642 -10.26 23.22 33.36
CA ASP A 642 -11.56 23.36 34.03
C ASP A 642 -11.48 24.35 35.19
N ARG A 643 -10.44 24.24 36.03
CA ARG A 643 -10.24 25.19 37.14
C ARG A 643 -10.01 26.63 36.65
N ALA A 644 -9.34 26.79 35.52
CA ALA A 644 -8.98 28.09 34.96
C ALA A 644 -10.12 28.73 34.13
N LEU A 645 -10.85 27.95 33.35
CA LEU A 645 -11.78 28.44 32.31
C LEU A 645 -13.26 28.35 32.71
N SER A 646 -13.63 27.58 33.74
CA SER A 646 -15.04 27.30 34.12
C SER A 646 -15.90 28.54 34.42
N LYS A 647 -15.30 29.70 34.71
CA LYS A 647 -16.04 30.94 34.96
C LYS A 647 -16.54 31.61 33.68
N ASP A 648 -15.71 31.61 32.63
CA ASP A 648 -15.92 32.40 31.42
C ASP A 648 -16.41 31.56 30.23
N TYR A 649 -16.28 30.23 30.31
CA TYR A 649 -16.59 29.28 29.24
C TYR A 649 -17.79 28.38 29.58
N THR A 650 -18.39 27.78 28.56
CA THR A 650 -19.40 26.73 28.72
C THR A 650 -18.78 25.48 29.35
N ALA A 651 -19.63 24.58 29.86
CA ALA A 651 -19.20 23.24 30.27
C ALA A 651 -18.41 22.59 29.11
N PRO A 652 -17.26 21.97 29.39
CA PRO A 652 -16.41 21.44 28.34
C PRO A 652 -17.08 20.26 27.65
N ILE A 653 -16.89 20.18 26.34
CA ILE A 653 -17.37 19.05 25.55
C ILE A 653 -16.18 18.13 25.28
N ARG A 654 -16.28 16.88 25.73
CA ARG A 654 -15.28 15.85 25.44
C ARG A 654 -15.48 15.36 24.01
N ILE A 655 -14.42 15.39 23.21
CA ILE A 655 -14.43 14.90 21.83
C ILE A 655 -13.27 13.91 21.65
N PRO A 656 -13.48 12.77 20.96
CA PRO A 656 -12.36 12.01 20.41
C PRO A 656 -11.58 12.91 19.46
N HIS A 657 -10.29 13.09 19.71
CA HIS A 657 -9.42 13.76 18.74
C HIS A 657 -8.84 12.72 17.78
N ARG A 658 -8.14 11.73 18.36
CA ARG A 658 -7.57 10.59 17.66
C ARG A 658 -8.16 9.31 18.22
N TRP A 659 -8.53 8.37 17.36
CA TRP A 659 -9.04 7.06 17.76
C TRP A 659 -8.39 5.93 16.97
N TRP A 660 -8.38 4.72 17.51
CA TRP A 660 -7.69 3.58 16.93
C TRP A 660 -8.40 2.25 17.14
N PHE A 661 -8.07 1.30 16.26
CA PHE A 661 -8.64 -0.03 16.27
C PHE A 661 -8.20 -0.78 17.54
N PRO A 662 -9.08 -1.52 18.23
CA PRO A 662 -8.70 -2.27 19.43
C PRO A 662 -7.82 -3.48 19.10
N GLU A 663 -6.52 -3.33 19.31
CA GLU A 663 -5.54 -4.32 18.87
C GLU A 663 -5.46 -5.58 19.77
N HIS A 664 -5.96 -5.51 21.01
CA HIS A 664 -6.06 -6.67 21.91
C HIS A 664 -6.93 -7.80 21.32
N THR A 665 -7.77 -7.49 20.33
CA THR A 665 -8.61 -8.48 19.64
C THR A 665 -7.81 -9.51 18.84
N TYR A 666 -6.59 -9.17 18.37
CA TYR A 666 -5.76 -10.06 17.56
C TYR A 666 -4.31 -10.22 18.03
N ARG A 667 -3.78 -9.29 18.85
CA ARG A 667 -2.39 -9.34 19.32
C ARG A 667 -2.08 -10.55 20.19
N ASP A 668 -3.01 -10.92 21.08
CA ASP A 668 -2.78 -11.97 22.08
C ASP A 668 -3.02 -13.41 21.57
N LEU A 669 -3.22 -13.56 20.25
CA LEU A 669 -3.47 -14.87 19.63
C LEU A 669 -2.20 -15.72 19.57
N ASN A 670 -2.13 -16.75 20.41
CA ASN A 670 -1.13 -17.83 20.32
C ASN A 670 -1.68 -19.07 19.59
N THR A 671 -0.81 -20.00 19.17
CA THR A 671 -1.17 -21.17 18.36
C THR A 671 -2.21 -22.08 19.02
N LEU A 672 -2.15 -22.26 20.35
CA LEU A 672 -3.11 -23.05 21.12
C LEU A 672 -4.50 -22.38 21.19
N SER A 673 -4.53 -21.08 21.43
CA SER A 673 -5.77 -20.29 21.44
C SER A 673 -6.45 -20.30 20.08
N LEU A 674 -5.67 -20.32 18.99
CA LEU A 674 -6.18 -20.37 17.63
C LEU A 674 -6.91 -21.70 17.35
N ILE A 675 -6.32 -22.82 17.78
CA ILE A 675 -6.94 -24.16 17.63
C ILE A 675 -8.28 -24.22 18.37
N ASN A 676 -8.32 -23.73 19.61
CA ASN A 676 -9.56 -23.70 20.39
C ASN A 676 -10.64 -22.82 19.73
N LYS A 677 -10.25 -21.65 19.21
CA LYS A 677 -11.16 -20.74 18.49
C LYS A 677 -11.66 -21.32 17.16
N LEU A 678 -10.85 -22.13 16.48
CA LEU A 678 -11.22 -22.77 15.20
C LEU A 678 -12.31 -23.84 15.35
N VAL A 679 -12.47 -24.44 16.53
CA VAL A 679 -13.43 -25.54 16.76
C VAL A 679 -14.71 -25.06 17.48
N ASP A 680 -14.75 -23.82 17.98
CA ASP A 680 -15.91 -23.24 18.67
C ASP A 680 -16.81 -22.39 17.74
N THR A 681 -18.02 -22.90 17.45
CA THR A 681 -19.02 -22.18 16.64
C THR A 681 -19.45 -20.81 17.21
N ARG A 682 -19.31 -20.55 18.52
CA ARG A 682 -19.60 -19.22 19.08
C ARG A 682 -18.57 -18.19 18.61
N HIS A 683 -17.30 -18.55 18.61
CA HIS A 683 -16.23 -17.71 18.06
C HIS A 683 -16.39 -17.50 16.56
N TRP A 684 -16.90 -18.51 15.82
CA TRP A 684 -17.24 -18.34 14.41
C TRP A 684 -18.36 -17.33 14.19
N ASN A 685 -19.38 -17.29 15.06
CA ASN A 685 -20.42 -16.25 14.99
C ASN A 685 -19.83 -14.86 15.18
N THR A 686 -19.05 -14.64 16.23
CA THR A 686 -18.39 -13.33 16.45
C THR A 686 -17.51 -12.95 15.27
N TYR A 687 -16.72 -13.89 14.75
CA TYR A 687 -15.86 -13.65 13.59
C TYR A 687 -16.67 -13.34 12.33
N LEU A 688 -17.72 -14.10 12.01
CA LEU A 688 -18.57 -13.86 10.85
C LEU A 688 -19.35 -12.56 10.97
N GLU A 689 -19.83 -12.20 12.16
CA GLU A 689 -20.48 -10.92 12.41
C GLU A 689 -19.53 -9.74 12.22
N TYR A 690 -18.28 -9.87 12.65
CA TYR A 690 -17.25 -8.87 12.37
C TYR A 690 -16.86 -8.84 10.88
N TRP A 691 -16.58 -10.02 10.29
CA TRP A 691 -16.13 -10.15 8.91
C TRP A 691 -17.18 -9.69 7.90
N LEU A 692 -18.48 -9.89 8.19
CA LEU A 692 -19.58 -9.44 7.33
C LEU A 692 -20.16 -8.08 7.70
N PHE A 693 -20.18 -7.69 8.98
CA PHE A 693 -20.94 -6.53 9.43
C PHE A 693 -20.13 -5.57 10.32
N ARG A 694 -18.87 -5.86 10.62
CA ARG A 694 -18.01 -5.08 11.54
C ARG A 694 -18.60 -4.92 12.94
N LYS A 695 -19.45 -5.85 13.37
CA LYS A 695 -20.07 -5.83 14.70
C LYS A 695 -19.10 -6.28 15.79
N GLY A 696 -19.33 -5.80 17.01
CA GLY A 696 -18.62 -6.20 18.23
C GLY A 696 -17.33 -5.43 18.53
N VAL A 697 -16.81 -4.63 17.60
CA VAL A 697 -15.55 -3.88 17.78
C VAL A 697 -15.79 -2.44 18.26
N GLY A 698 -16.94 -1.85 17.90
CA GLY A 698 -17.24 -0.44 18.20
C GLY A 698 -17.12 -0.08 19.68
N GLU A 699 -17.60 -0.95 20.58
CA GLU A 699 -17.61 -0.73 22.03
C GLU A 699 -16.21 -0.71 22.67
N SER A 700 -15.19 -1.20 21.95
CA SER A 700 -13.82 -1.29 22.46
C SER A 700 -12.84 -0.32 21.80
N ILE A 701 -13.34 0.64 20.99
CA ILE A 701 -12.48 1.59 20.26
C ILE A 701 -11.63 2.39 21.25
N GLY A 702 -10.31 2.38 21.01
CA GLY A 702 -9.36 3.19 21.77
C GLY A 702 -9.33 4.62 21.26
N SER A 703 -9.00 5.57 22.12
CA SER A 703 -8.97 6.98 21.74
C SER A 703 -8.20 7.87 22.70
N GLU A 704 -7.69 8.95 22.13
CA GLU A 704 -7.12 10.09 22.80
C GLU A 704 -8.06 11.28 22.63
N ASP A 705 -8.49 11.84 23.76
CA ASP A 705 -9.55 12.84 23.80
C ASP A 705 -9.03 14.26 23.92
N ALA A 706 -9.80 15.17 23.33
CA ALA A 706 -9.72 16.60 23.57
C ALA A 706 -10.95 17.06 24.37
N TYR A 707 -10.77 18.14 25.13
CA TYR A 707 -11.85 18.89 25.75
C TYR A 707 -11.96 20.25 25.07
N LEU A 708 -13.13 20.51 24.51
CA LEU A 708 -13.48 21.74 23.84
C LEU A 708 -14.11 22.70 24.85
N TYR A 709 -13.45 23.84 25.06
CA TYR A 709 -13.97 24.98 25.82
C TYR A 709 -14.34 26.09 24.84
N THR A 710 -15.58 26.53 24.90
CA THR A 710 -16.11 27.59 24.04
C THR A 710 -16.85 28.65 24.84
N LYS A 711 -16.90 29.88 24.36
CA LYS A 711 -17.76 30.91 24.95
C LYS A 711 -19.25 30.63 24.64
N LYS A 712 -20.16 31.27 25.39
CA LYS A 712 -21.62 30.97 25.36
C LYS A 712 -22.29 31.19 23.99
N ASP A 713 -21.68 32.01 23.17
CA ASP A 713 -22.05 32.41 21.81
C ASP A 713 -21.60 31.42 20.73
N PHE A 714 -20.79 30.42 21.07
CA PHE A 714 -20.34 29.40 20.11
C PHE A 714 -21.51 28.48 19.68
N PRO A 715 -21.61 28.13 18.38
CA PRO A 715 -22.66 27.25 17.87
C PRO A 715 -22.73 25.88 18.57
N LYS A 716 -23.93 25.37 18.82
CA LYS A 716 -24.11 24.01 19.36
C LYS A 716 -23.81 22.97 18.28
N ILE A 717 -22.96 22.01 18.60
CA ILE A 717 -22.58 20.90 17.72
C ILE A 717 -23.12 19.59 18.30
N ASN A 718 -23.70 18.74 17.46
CA ASN A 718 -24.12 17.39 17.85
C ASN A 718 -23.05 16.37 17.41
N PHE A 719 -22.19 15.99 18.34
CA PHE A 719 -21.10 15.04 18.08
C PHE A 719 -21.61 13.61 17.93
N GLY A 720 -20.99 12.84 17.04
CA GLY A 720 -21.45 11.51 16.66
C GLY A 720 -20.70 10.38 17.35
N ALA A 721 -19.51 10.63 17.93
CA ALA A 721 -18.70 9.54 18.48
C ALA A 721 -19.29 8.87 19.73
N ASP A 722 -20.21 9.52 20.43
CA ASP A 722 -20.94 8.90 21.55
C ASP A 722 -21.76 7.68 21.11
N ILE A 723 -22.10 7.55 19.82
CA ILE A 723 -22.76 6.35 19.27
C ILE A 723 -21.84 5.11 19.39
N TYR A 724 -20.53 5.32 19.29
CA TYR A 724 -19.51 4.27 19.33
C TYR A 724 -18.90 4.09 20.72
N ARG A 725 -19.22 4.97 21.67
CA ARG A 725 -18.69 4.95 23.04
C ARG A 725 -19.84 4.71 24.02
N LYS A 726 -19.95 3.50 24.53
CA LYS A 726 -20.86 3.16 25.63
C LYS A 726 -20.10 2.92 26.92
#